data_AF-A0A5C4RAT7-F1
#
_entry.id   AF-A0A5C4RAT7-F1
#
_cell.length_a   1.000
_cell.length_b   1.000
_cell.length_c   1.000
_cell.angle_alpha   90.00
_cell.angle_beta   90.00
_cell.angle_gamma   90.00
#
_symmetry.space_group_name_H-M   'P 1'
#
loop_
_entity.id
_entity.type
_entity.pdbx_description
1 polymer ?
#
loop_
_entity_poly.entity_id
_entity_poly.type
_entity_poly.pdbx_seq_one_letter_code
_entity_poly.pdbx_strand_id
1 'polypeptide(L)'
;MATIDHSTTFLLGRLNLSAIPQDPIVWATFVVVAIGGAGLMAVLTKYRLWGYLWHEWFTTVDHKKIGIMYMVLALIMLLRGFADAVMMRLQSMLAFNGSEGYLNSHHYDQIFTAHGVIMIFFVAMPFITGLMNYLVPLQIGARDVSFPFLNNLSFWMTVGGAVIIMASLFVGEFAQTGWLAFPPLSGIGFSPWVGVDYYIWGLQVAGVGTTLSGINLLVTIIKMRAPGMDYMRMPIFTWTALCTNILIVASFPVLTVTLVLLTLDRYVGTNFFTSDLGGNAMMYVNLIWIWGHPEVYILILPLFGVFSEVTATFSGKRLFGYTSMVYATVCITVLSYLVWLHHFFTMGSGASVNAFFGITTMIISVPTGAKLFNWIFTMYRGRIRFDLPMMWTVAFMLTFTVGGMTGVLLAVPPADFVLHNSLFLVAHFHNVIIGGVLFGLFAAINFWWPKAFGFQLDVFWGKISFWLWVVGFWFAFMPLYILGLMGVTRRMRVFDDPDLWIWFAISGLGVAMVAGGIGAMLMQFGVSIWRRKELVDESGDPWDGRTLEWATSSPPPAYNFAFTPVVHGLDAWNDMKQVGQTRPQGTYLPIHMPRNTGTGVILAGAATVCGFALVWYIWWLAAAAFIGMIAVAIAHTFNYDRDFHIPAEEVARTEAARDRQLAALGA
;
A
#
# COMPACT_ATOMS: atom_id res chain seq x y z
N MET A 1 26.21 8.39 24.43
CA MET A 1 26.29 7.99 23.01
C MET A 1 27.71 7.52 22.77
N ALA A 2 27.91 6.29 22.30
CA ALA A 2 29.21 5.93 21.73
C ALA A 2 29.52 6.98 20.64
N THR A 3 30.74 7.53 20.64
CA THR A 3 31.19 8.45 19.59
C THR A 3 31.11 7.71 18.27
N ILE A 4 30.09 8.03 17.46
CA ILE A 4 29.93 7.46 16.13
C ILE A 4 31.14 7.92 15.31
N ASP A 5 31.93 6.96 14.83
CA ASP A 5 33.08 7.28 13.99
C ASP A 5 32.58 7.65 12.59
N HIS A 6 32.72 8.94 12.24
CA HIS A 6 32.38 9.48 10.94
C HIS A 6 33.47 9.30 9.89
N SER A 7 34.57 8.60 10.21
CA SER A 7 35.66 8.35 9.27
C SER A 7 35.16 7.59 8.04
N THR A 8 35.63 8.03 6.87
CA THR A 8 35.35 7.39 5.59
C THR A 8 36.60 6.65 5.11
N THR A 9 36.47 5.35 4.90
CA THR A 9 37.51 4.54 4.25
C THR A 9 37.17 4.35 2.77
N PHE A 10 38.18 4.11 1.93
CA PHE A 10 37.93 3.83 0.51
C PHE A 10 37.11 2.54 0.31
N LEU A 11 37.37 1.50 1.10
CA LEU A 11 36.77 0.17 0.89
C LEU A 11 35.34 0.09 1.43
N LEU A 12 35.10 0.62 2.63
CA LEU A 12 33.84 0.47 3.37
C LEU A 12 33.08 1.79 3.55
N GLY A 13 33.60 2.91 3.01
CA GLY A 13 32.98 4.22 3.23
C GLY A 13 32.88 4.53 4.72
N ARG A 14 31.70 4.94 5.19
CA ARG A 14 31.37 5.18 6.60
C ARG A 14 31.05 3.91 7.39
N LEU A 15 31.03 2.74 6.76
CA LEU A 15 30.65 1.49 7.41
C LEU A 15 31.80 0.99 8.29
N ASN A 16 31.55 0.89 9.59
CA ASN A 16 32.51 0.40 10.58
C ASN A 16 31.76 -0.34 11.72
N LEU A 17 32.47 -0.93 12.67
CA LEU A 17 31.85 -1.68 13.78
C LEU A 17 30.95 -0.82 14.68
N SER A 18 31.17 0.50 14.73
CA SER A 18 30.30 1.42 15.49
C SER A 18 28.93 1.63 14.84
N ALA A 19 28.77 1.25 13.57
CA ALA A 19 27.48 1.26 12.88
C ALA A 19 26.51 0.19 13.40
N ILE A 20 26.97 -0.83 14.12
CA ILE A 20 26.07 -1.86 14.66
C ILE A 20 25.38 -1.27 15.91
N PRO A 21 24.04 -1.21 15.93
CA PRO A 21 23.30 -0.68 17.08
C PRO A 21 23.66 -1.42 18.36
N GLN A 22 23.84 -0.70 19.47
CA GLN A 22 24.14 -1.30 20.78
C GLN A 22 22.90 -1.43 21.67
N ASP A 23 21.73 -1.07 21.15
CA ASP A 23 20.47 -1.10 21.89
C ASP A 23 20.02 -2.56 22.15
N PRO A 24 19.73 -2.96 23.42
CA PRO A 24 19.31 -4.31 23.75
C PRO A 24 18.03 -4.77 23.03
N ILE A 25 17.08 -3.86 22.77
CA ILE A 25 15.83 -4.17 22.07
C ILE A 25 16.12 -4.50 20.61
N VAL A 26 17.04 -3.75 19.99
CA VAL A 26 17.46 -3.99 18.61
C VAL A 26 18.22 -5.31 18.51
N TRP A 27 19.11 -5.62 19.44
CA TRP A 27 19.81 -6.91 19.49
C TRP A 27 18.88 -8.09 19.71
N ALA A 28 17.92 -7.99 20.63
CA ALA A 28 16.91 -9.02 20.82
C ALA A 28 16.11 -9.26 19.53
N THR A 29 15.72 -8.17 18.85
CA THR A 29 15.05 -8.23 17.56
C THR A 29 15.94 -8.91 16.50
N PHE A 30 17.22 -8.55 16.42
CA PHE A 30 18.18 -9.16 15.50
C PHE A 30 18.30 -10.66 15.73
N VAL A 31 18.40 -11.12 16.98
CA VAL A 31 18.48 -12.54 17.30
C VAL A 31 17.21 -13.28 16.84
N VAL A 32 16.02 -12.75 17.13
CA VAL A 32 14.76 -13.36 16.69
C VAL A 32 14.66 -13.40 15.16
N VAL A 33 14.99 -12.31 14.48
CA VAL A 33 14.97 -12.23 13.01
C VAL A 33 16.02 -13.16 12.39
N ALA A 34 17.22 -13.25 12.94
CA ALA A 34 18.27 -14.13 12.47
C ALA A 34 17.90 -15.61 12.64
N ILE A 35 17.34 -15.99 13.81
CA ILE A 35 16.85 -17.36 14.06
C ILE A 35 15.69 -17.68 13.12
N GLY A 36 14.71 -16.79 12.98
CA GLY A 36 13.56 -16.97 12.09
C GLY A 36 13.99 -17.08 10.62
N GLY A 37 14.91 -16.21 10.19
CA GLY A 37 15.49 -16.22 8.84
C GLY A 37 16.27 -17.49 8.56
N ALA A 38 17.15 -17.92 9.48
CA ALA A 38 17.88 -19.17 9.36
C ALA A 38 16.94 -20.39 9.34
N GLY A 39 15.90 -20.38 10.16
CA GLY A 39 14.85 -21.40 10.17
C GLY A 39 14.11 -21.48 8.83
N LEU A 40 13.70 -20.34 8.27
CA LEU A 40 13.07 -20.26 6.95
C LEU A 40 14.01 -20.79 5.86
N MET A 41 15.27 -20.36 5.84
CA MET A 41 16.29 -20.83 4.90
C MET A 41 16.48 -22.35 5.00
N ALA A 42 16.52 -22.90 6.22
CA ALA A 42 16.63 -24.34 6.46
C ALA A 42 15.40 -25.09 5.93
N VAL A 43 14.19 -24.57 6.15
CA VAL A 43 12.94 -25.14 5.61
C VAL A 43 12.93 -25.13 4.08
N LEU A 44 13.23 -23.98 3.46
CA LEU A 44 13.28 -23.83 2.00
C LEU A 44 14.31 -24.79 1.37
N THR A 45 15.47 -24.94 2.00
CA THR A 45 16.53 -25.84 1.55
C THR A 45 16.16 -27.30 1.74
N LYS A 46 15.60 -27.68 2.91
CA LYS A 46 15.15 -29.04 3.21
C LYS A 46 14.10 -29.53 2.22
N TYR A 47 13.13 -28.69 1.87
CA TYR A 47 12.07 -29.03 0.91
C TYR A 47 12.44 -28.69 -0.55
N ARG A 48 13.68 -28.28 -0.84
CA ARG A 48 14.20 -27.96 -2.18
C ARG A 48 13.34 -26.95 -2.96
N LEU A 49 12.81 -25.95 -2.26
CA LEU A 49 11.85 -24.99 -2.82
C LEU A 49 12.52 -23.85 -3.60
N TRP A 50 13.85 -23.70 -3.54
CA TRP A 50 14.59 -22.64 -4.25
C TRP A 50 14.35 -22.63 -5.76
N GLY A 51 14.39 -23.79 -6.40
CA GLY A 51 14.12 -23.92 -7.83
C GLY A 51 12.68 -23.50 -8.16
N TYR A 52 11.71 -23.97 -7.38
CA TYR A 52 10.31 -23.59 -7.54
C TYR A 52 10.11 -22.08 -7.36
N LEU A 53 10.62 -21.48 -6.28
CA LEU A 53 10.50 -20.04 -6.03
C LEU A 53 11.11 -19.20 -7.15
N TRP A 54 12.29 -19.59 -7.65
CA TRP A 54 12.93 -18.86 -8.74
C TRP A 54 12.09 -18.91 -10.02
N HIS A 55 11.70 -20.10 -10.48
CA HIS A 55 11.02 -20.27 -11.77
C HIS A 55 9.55 -19.85 -11.74
N GLU A 56 8.86 -20.02 -10.61
CA GLU A 56 7.41 -19.79 -10.52
C GLU A 56 7.02 -18.45 -9.92
N TRP A 57 7.86 -17.85 -9.07
CA TRP A 57 7.50 -16.64 -8.31
C TRP A 57 8.44 -15.48 -8.59
N PHE A 58 9.75 -15.64 -8.42
CA PHE A 58 10.65 -14.49 -8.50
C PHE A 58 10.82 -13.95 -9.92
N THR A 59 10.88 -14.86 -10.90
CA THR A 59 10.98 -14.50 -12.32
C THR A 59 9.64 -14.33 -13.02
N THR A 60 8.51 -14.48 -12.30
CA THR A 60 7.18 -14.45 -12.90
C THR A 60 6.84 -13.07 -13.46
N VAL A 61 6.16 -13.07 -14.61
CA VAL A 61 5.57 -11.87 -15.21
C VAL A 61 4.04 -11.85 -15.09
N ASP A 62 3.42 -12.94 -14.62
CA ASP A 62 1.98 -13.03 -14.37
C ASP A 62 1.53 -12.01 -13.30
N HIS A 63 0.65 -11.09 -13.71
CA HIS A 63 0.06 -10.06 -12.85
C HIS A 63 -0.60 -10.62 -11.58
N LYS A 64 -1.15 -11.84 -11.61
CA LYS A 64 -1.77 -12.50 -10.46
C LYS A 64 -0.74 -12.82 -9.39
N LYS A 65 0.37 -13.44 -9.78
CA LYS A 65 1.45 -13.81 -8.86
C LYS A 65 2.17 -12.57 -8.32
N ILE A 66 2.44 -11.58 -9.19
CA ILE A 66 3.01 -10.29 -8.77
C ILE A 66 2.08 -9.59 -7.76
N GLY A 67 0.77 -9.57 -8.02
CA GLY A 67 -0.22 -9.02 -7.10
C GLY A 67 -0.18 -9.69 -5.72
N ILE A 68 -0.08 -11.03 -5.68
CA ILE A 68 0.07 -11.79 -4.43
C ILE A 68 1.36 -11.43 -3.70
N MET A 69 2.50 -11.36 -4.40
CA MET A 69 3.78 -11.01 -3.78
C MET A 69 3.78 -9.60 -3.18
N TYR A 70 3.13 -8.63 -3.84
CA TYR A 70 2.89 -7.30 -3.30
C TYR A 70 2.11 -7.34 -1.97
N MET A 71 1.01 -8.11 -1.92
CA MET A 71 0.20 -8.26 -0.69
C MET A 71 0.97 -8.98 0.43
N VAL A 72 1.82 -9.97 0.08
CA VAL A 72 2.69 -10.66 1.06
C VAL A 72 3.73 -9.70 1.64
N LEU A 73 4.40 -8.90 0.80
CA LEU A 73 5.31 -7.85 1.26
C LEU A 73 4.60 -6.90 2.23
N ALA A 74 3.41 -6.43 1.84
CA ALA A 74 2.60 -5.53 2.65
C ALA A 74 2.22 -6.13 4.01
N LEU A 75 1.87 -7.42 4.06
CA LEU A 75 1.54 -8.13 5.29
C LEU A 75 2.74 -8.26 6.23
N ILE A 76 3.92 -8.58 5.70
CA ILE A 76 5.16 -8.65 6.49
C ILE A 76 5.49 -7.27 7.08
N MET A 77 5.39 -6.22 6.25
CA MET A 77 5.66 -4.85 6.66
C MET A 77 4.60 -4.30 7.62
N LEU A 78 3.36 -4.81 7.57
CA LEU A 78 2.31 -4.50 8.54
C LEU A 78 2.69 -4.97 9.93
N LEU A 79 3.26 -6.17 10.07
CA LEU A 79 3.71 -6.68 11.37
C LEU A 79 4.82 -5.79 11.96
N ARG A 80 5.77 -5.38 11.11
CA ARG A 80 6.81 -4.42 11.50
C ARG A 80 6.19 -3.09 11.92
N GLY A 81 5.38 -2.47 11.05
CA GLY A 81 4.76 -1.17 11.32
C GLY A 81 3.90 -1.19 12.59
N PHE A 82 3.19 -2.28 12.83
CA PHE A 82 2.37 -2.44 14.03
C PHE A 82 3.21 -2.67 15.30
N ALA A 83 4.32 -3.40 15.23
CA ALA A 83 5.25 -3.52 16.36
C ALA A 83 5.73 -2.14 16.83
N ASP A 84 6.10 -1.26 15.90
CA ASP A 84 6.45 0.13 16.21
C ASP A 84 5.30 0.91 16.84
N ALA A 85 4.06 0.70 16.38
CA ALA A 85 2.88 1.33 16.98
C ALA A 85 2.69 0.90 18.44
N VAL A 86 2.79 -0.40 18.73
CA VAL A 86 2.72 -0.95 20.09
C VAL A 86 3.81 -0.33 20.96
N MET A 87 5.05 -0.27 20.46
CA MET A 87 6.17 0.32 21.18
C MET A 87 5.93 1.80 21.54
N MET A 88 5.50 2.61 20.57
CA MET A 88 5.19 4.02 20.83
C MET A 88 4.08 4.21 21.86
N ARG A 89 3.05 3.33 21.84
CA ARG A 89 1.92 3.43 22.75
C ARG A 89 2.29 2.97 24.15
N LEU A 90 3.07 1.91 24.28
CA LEU A 90 3.64 1.48 25.57
C LEU A 90 4.51 2.58 26.18
N GLN A 91 5.37 3.23 25.38
CA GLN A 91 6.16 4.36 25.86
C GLN A 91 5.27 5.48 26.36
N SER A 92 4.23 5.83 25.60
CA SER A 92 3.30 6.90 25.97
C SER A 92 2.53 6.58 27.26
N MET A 93 2.30 5.31 27.60
CA MET A 93 1.64 4.90 28.85
C MET A 93 2.59 4.88 30.06
N LEU A 94 3.87 4.61 29.84
CA LEU A 94 4.87 4.43 30.91
C LEU A 94 5.59 5.73 31.29
N ALA A 95 5.63 6.71 30.38
CA ALA A 95 6.42 7.93 30.53
C ALA A 95 5.61 9.08 31.16
N PHE A 96 5.12 8.85 32.38
CA PHE A 96 4.36 9.81 33.18
C PHE A 96 5.02 10.09 34.52
N ASN A 97 4.74 11.26 35.10
CA ASN A 97 5.11 11.62 36.48
C ASN A 97 6.61 11.46 36.76
N GLY A 98 7.45 12.00 35.87
CA GLY A 98 8.92 11.93 35.98
C GLY A 98 9.54 10.60 35.53
N SER A 99 8.74 9.65 35.04
CA SER A 99 9.26 8.43 34.40
C SER A 99 9.73 8.74 32.97
N GLU A 100 10.97 8.35 32.66
CA GLU A 100 11.52 8.40 31.30
C GLU A 100 10.90 7.31 30.39
N GLY A 101 10.14 6.36 30.93
CA GLY A 101 9.71 5.18 30.17
C GLY A 101 10.89 4.29 29.79
N TYR A 102 10.82 3.63 28.64
CA TYR A 102 11.82 2.64 28.20
C TYR A 102 12.50 2.98 26.87
N LEU A 103 11.88 3.80 26.02
CA LEU A 103 12.50 4.34 24.81
C LEU A 103 13.11 5.70 25.13
N ASN A 104 14.37 5.92 24.79
CA ASN A 104 14.98 7.27 24.82
C ASN A 104 14.52 8.10 23.60
N SER A 105 14.86 9.40 23.56
CA SER A 105 14.49 10.29 22.45
C SER A 105 15.00 9.78 21.10
N HIS A 106 16.29 9.44 21.04
CA HIS A 106 16.95 8.95 19.84
C HIS A 106 16.21 7.76 19.21
N HIS A 107 15.82 6.77 20.00
CA HIS A 107 15.13 5.57 19.51
C HIS A 107 13.65 5.85 19.23
N TYR A 108 12.96 6.62 20.08
CA TYR A 108 11.56 6.98 19.86
C TYR A 108 11.36 7.72 18.53
N ASP A 109 12.28 8.63 18.21
CA ASP A 109 12.20 9.45 17.00
C ASP A 109 12.41 8.64 15.72
N GLN A 110 13.28 7.61 15.79
CA GLN A 110 13.43 6.64 14.70
C GLN A 110 12.18 5.78 14.53
N ILE A 111 11.60 5.28 15.63
CA ILE A 111 10.43 4.40 15.60
C ILE A 111 9.24 5.11 14.96
N PHE A 112 8.88 6.33 15.40
CA PHE A 112 7.72 6.99 14.79
C PHE A 112 7.97 7.38 13.34
N THR A 113 9.23 7.68 12.99
CA THR A 113 9.61 8.01 11.61
C THR A 113 9.47 6.77 10.72
N ALA A 114 10.05 5.65 11.14
CA ALA A 114 9.99 4.39 10.41
C ALA A 114 8.56 3.82 10.34
N HIS A 115 7.78 3.91 11.43
CA HIS A 115 6.37 3.54 11.44
C HIS A 115 5.59 4.26 10.33
N GLY A 116 5.68 5.60 10.28
CA GLY A 116 4.97 6.39 9.27
C GLY A 116 5.39 6.04 7.85
N VAL A 117 6.70 5.91 7.61
CA VAL A 117 7.24 5.52 6.29
C VAL A 117 6.74 4.14 5.88
N ILE A 118 6.82 3.15 6.78
CA ILE A 118 6.44 1.78 6.46
C ILE A 118 4.95 1.64 6.22
N MET A 119 4.11 2.23 7.07
CA MET A 119 2.66 2.10 6.92
C MET A 119 2.16 2.70 5.61
N ILE A 120 2.73 3.82 5.15
CA ILE A 120 2.31 4.47 3.90
C ILE A 120 2.94 3.79 2.68
N PHE A 121 4.27 3.70 2.63
CA PHE A 121 4.99 3.27 1.42
C PHE A 121 5.14 1.76 1.27
N PHE A 122 5.11 1.01 2.37
CA PHE A 122 5.44 -0.43 2.36
C PHE A 122 4.32 -1.33 2.86
N VAL A 123 3.23 -0.75 3.39
CA VAL A 123 1.99 -1.46 3.71
C VAL A 123 0.89 -1.01 2.76
N ALA A 124 0.45 0.25 2.85
CA ALA A 124 -0.71 0.72 2.08
C ALA A 124 -0.48 0.67 0.57
N MET A 125 0.62 1.24 0.07
CA MET A 125 0.90 1.24 -1.38
C MET A 125 1.07 -0.17 -1.98
N PRO A 126 1.88 -1.08 -1.40
CA PRO A 126 1.99 -2.45 -1.88
C PRO A 126 0.68 -3.22 -1.86
N PHE A 127 -0.12 -3.11 -0.80
CA PHE A 127 -1.43 -3.76 -0.76
C PHE A 127 -2.33 -3.32 -1.92
N ILE A 128 -2.42 -2.00 -2.14
CA ILE A 128 -3.27 -1.41 -3.18
C ILE A 128 -2.77 -1.76 -4.57
N THR A 129 -1.46 -1.61 -4.79
CA THR A 129 -0.82 -1.96 -6.07
C THR A 129 -1.00 -3.45 -6.36
N GLY A 130 -0.91 -4.30 -5.34
CA GLY A 130 -1.16 -5.74 -5.44
C GLY A 130 -2.60 -6.07 -5.84
N LEU A 131 -3.58 -5.41 -5.21
CA LEU A 131 -5.00 -5.57 -5.58
C LEU A 131 -5.28 -5.12 -7.01
N MET A 132 -4.79 -3.95 -7.42
CA MET A 132 -4.97 -3.46 -8.79
C MET A 132 -4.32 -4.39 -9.80
N ASN A 133 -3.09 -4.86 -9.53
CA ASN A 133 -2.41 -5.82 -10.39
C ASN A 133 -3.19 -7.13 -10.55
N TYR A 134 -3.72 -7.66 -9.44
CA TYR A 134 -4.45 -8.91 -9.50
C TYR A 134 -5.78 -8.77 -10.26
N LEU A 135 -6.56 -7.73 -9.95
CA LEU A 135 -7.97 -7.63 -10.34
C LEU A 135 -8.21 -6.90 -11.66
N VAL A 136 -7.45 -5.83 -11.96
CA VAL A 136 -7.74 -4.98 -13.12
C VAL A 136 -7.75 -5.77 -14.43
N PRO A 137 -6.73 -6.60 -14.75
CA PRO A 137 -6.76 -7.37 -16.01
C PRO A 137 -7.94 -8.34 -16.08
N LEU A 138 -8.30 -8.98 -14.97
CA LEU A 138 -9.47 -9.88 -14.91
C LEU A 138 -10.78 -9.11 -15.15
N GLN A 139 -10.94 -7.94 -14.54
CA GLN A 139 -12.14 -7.11 -14.65
C GLN A 139 -12.34 -6.51 -16.05
N ILE A 140 -11.27 -6.20 -16.77
CA ILE A 140 -11.35 -5.65 -18.12
C ILE A 140 -11.35 -6.73 -19.22
N GLY A 141 -11.28 -8.01 -18.85
CA GLY A 141 -11.24 -9.13 -19.81
C GLY A 141 -9.91 -9.28 -20.56
N ALA A 142 -8.81 -8.81 -19.97
CA ALA A 142 -7.46 -8.94 -20.53
C ALA A 142 -6.76 -10.21 -20.03
N ARG A 143 -5.78 -10.69 -20.82
CA ARG A 143 -4.97 -11.86 -20.46
C ARG A 143 -3.81 -11.53 -19.51
N ASP A 144 -3.28 -10.32 -19.61
CA ASP A 144 -2.21 -9.78 -18.76
C ASP A 144 -2.19 -8.24 -18.83
N VAL A 145 -1.25 -7.61 -18.13
CA VAL A 145 -0.95 -6.16 -18.21
C VAL A 145 -0.17 -5.78 -19.48
N SER A 146 -0.12 -4.49 -19.82
CA SER A 146 0.55 -3.98 -21.01
C SER A 146 2.06 -4.20 -21.03
N PHE A 147 2.72 -4.12 -19.87
CA PHE A 147 4.16 -4.30 -19.75
C PHE A 147 4.50 -5.32 -18.64
N PRO A 148 4.41 -6.64 -18.92
CA PRO A 148 4.61 -7.70 -17.93
C PRO A 148 6.00 -7.67 -17.28
N PHE A 149 7.06 -7.38 -18.05
CA PHE A 149 8.41 -7.21 -17.51
C PHE A 149 8.52 -6.01 -16.56
N LEU A 150 7.97 -4.85 -16.94
CA LEU A 150 7.99 -3.66 -16.07
C LEU A 150 7.21 -3.93 -14.78
N ASN A 151 6.19 -4.79 -14.82
CA ASN A 151 5.46 -5.20 -13.63
C ASN A 151 6.36 -5.97 -12.65
N ASN A 152 7.13 -6.94 -13.15
CA ASN A 152 8.10 -7.68 -12.34
C ASN A 152 9.17 -6.75 -11.75
N LEU A 153 9.75 -5.86 -12.59
CA LEU A 153 10.74 -4.89 -12.14
C LEU A 153 10.17 -3.94 -11.08
N SER A 154 8.94 -3.45 -11.26
CA SER A 154 8.28 -2.54 -10.33
C SER A 154 8.16 -3.14 -8.93
N PHE A 155 7.73 -4.40 -8.85
CA PHE A 155 7.65 -5.15 -7.59
C PHE A 155 9.02 -5.27 -6.92
N TRP A 156 10.04 -5.70 -7.66
CA TRP A 156 11.36 -5.89 -7.07
C TRP A 156 12.04 -4.58 -6.67
N MET A 157 11.76 -3.47 -7.35
CA MET A 157 12.21 -2.13 -6.91
C MET A 157 11.54 -1.73 -5.59
N THR A 158 10.25 -2.01 -5.41
CA THR A 158 9.56 -1.82 -4.11
C THR A 158 10.21 -2.69 -3.01
N VAL A 159 10.50 -3.96 -3.30
CA VAL A 159 11.22 -4.85 -2.37
C VAL A 159 12.61 -4.28 -2.05
N GLY A 160 13.35 -3.79 -3.05
CA GLY A 160 14.67 -3.19 -2.87
C GLY A 160 14.65 -1.98 -1.93
N GLY A 161 13.68 -1.09 -2.10
CA GLY A 161 13.47 0.04 -1.18
C GLY A 161 13.12 -0.42 0.25
N ALA A 162 12.27 -1.44 0.38
CA ALA A 162 11.94 -2.04 1.67
C ALA A 162 13.17 -2.65 2.35
N VAL A 163 14.02 -3.34 1.59
CA VAL A 163 15.27 -3.94 2.09
C VAL A 163 16.24 -2.86 2.56
N ILE A 164 16.41 -1.76 1.83
CA ILE A 164 17.25 -0.63 2.26
C ILE A 164 16.76 -0.09 3.61
N ILE A 165 15.45 0.17 3.75
CA ILE A 165 14.88 0.69 5.00
C ILE A 165 15.01 -0.32 6.13
N MET A 166 14.75 -1.60 5.89
CA MET A 166 14.86 -2.64 6.92
C MET A 166 16.32 -2.91 7.32
N ALA A 167 17.28 -2.71 6.43
CA ALA A 167 18.70 -2.82 6.76
C ALA A 167 19.14 -1.79 7.81
N SER A 168 18.53 -0.59 7.82
CA SER A 168 18.82 0.46 8.81
C SER A 168 18.55 0.04 10.27
N LEU A 169 17.73 -1.00 10.48
CA LEU A 169 17.45 -1.55 11.81
C LEU A 169 18.68 -2.24 12.42
N PHE A 170 19.55 -2.82 11.59
CA PHE A 170 20.68 -3.64 12.05
C PHE A 170 22.04 -3.04 11.70
N VAL A 171 22.09 -2.12 10.73
CA VAL A 171 23.30 -1.47 10.27
C VAL A 171 23.03 0.02 10.15
N GLY A 172 23.67 0.80 11.01
CA GLY A 172 23.41 2.24 11.16
C GLY A 172 22.16 2.49 12.00
N GLU A 173 21.35 3.44 11.54
CA GLU A 173 20.12 3.85 12.19
C GLU A 173 19.16 4.43 11.15
N PHE A 174 17.89 4.63 11.51
CA PHE A 174 16.92 5.28 10.62
C PHE A 174 16.79 6.79 10.88
N ALA A 175 16.13 7.50 9.97
CA ALA A 175 15.89 8.94 10.09
C ALA A 175 15.10 9.29 11.37
N GLN A 176 15.49 10.39 12.04
CA GLN A 176 14.86 10.92 13.26
C GLN A 176 13.98 12.16 12.96
N THR A 177 13.66 12.38 11.68
CA THR A 177 13.09 13.63 11.16
C THR A 177 11.59 13.58 10.92
N GLY A 178 10.94 12.46 11.24
CA GLY A 178 9.58 12.15 10.79
C GLY A 178 9.51 11.73 9.31
N TRP A 179 8.37 11.15 8.93
CA TRP A 179 8.17 10.45 7.66
C TRP A 179 8.29 11.30 6.39
N LEU A 180 8.36 12.63 6.50
CA LEU A 180 8.57 13.56 5.38
C LEU A 180 9.95 14.21 5.39
N ALA A 181 10.81 13.92 6.36
CA ALA A 181 12.19 14.41 6.44
C ALA A 181 12.35 15.92 6.17
N PHE A 182 11.65 16.77 6.94
CA PHE A 182 11.66 18.22 6.72
C PHE A 182 13.06 18.84 6.97
N PRO A 183 13.58 19.63 6.02
CA PRO A 183 14.63 20.61 6.28
C PRO A 183 14.14 21.68 7.27
N PRO A 184 15.04 22.28 8.07
CA PRO A 184 16.49 22.06 8.05
C PRO A 184 16.92 20.80 8.80
N LEU A 185 16.05 20.15 9.59
CA LEU A 185 16.40 19.02 10.46
C LEU A 185 17.00 17.83 9.68
N SER A 186 16.53 17.57 8.46
CA SER A 186 17.07 16.52 7.59
C SER A 186 18.35 16.90 6.84
N GLY A 187 18.81 18.16 6.94
CA GLY A 187 20.07 18.61 6.36
C GLY A 187 21.29 18.01 7.08
N ILE A 188 22.43 17.99 6.38
CA ILE A 188 23.66 17.36 6.91
C ILE A 188 24.19 18.04 8.18
N GLY A 189 23.89 19.34 8.37
CA GLY A 189 24.30 20.09 9.56
C GLY A 189 23.58 19.68 10.86
N PHE A 190 22.32 19.22 10.77
CA PHE A 190 21.52 18.80 11.93
C PHE A 190 21.45 17.27 12.07
N SER A 191 21.42 16.56 10.94
CA SER A 191 21.39 15.09 10.88
C SER A 191 22.58 14.57 10.06
N PRO A 192 23.82 14.58 10.61
CA PRO A 192 25.05 14.26 9.86
C PRO A 192 25.19 12.78 9.51
N TRP A 193 24.45 11.91 10.20
CA TRP A 193 24.55 10.46 10.05
C TRP A 193 23.64 9.89 8.95
N VAL A 194 23.69 8.57 8.77
CA VAL A 194 23.16 7.84 7.61
C VAL A 194 21.63 7.69 7.60
N GLY A 195 20.93 8.01 8.68
CA GLY A 195 19.49 7.74 8.81
C GLY A 195 18.62 8.41 7.75
N VAL A 196 18.90 9.68 7.42
CA VAL A 196 18.21 10.40 6.34
C VAL A 196 18.59 9.84 4.97
N ASP A 197 19.80 9.31 4.81
CA ASP A 197 20.25 8.71 3.54
C ASP A 197 19.52 7.39 3.28
N TYR A 198 19.29 6.58 4.31
CA TYR A 198 18.42 5.40 4.23
C TYR A 198 16.99 5.75 3.78
N TYR A 199 16.43 6.83 4.33
CA TYR A 199 15.13 7.35 3.93
C TYR A 199 15.11 7.75 2.45
N ILE A 200 16.09 8.54 2.02
CA ILE A 200 16.22 9.04 0.64
C ILE A 200 16.30 7.87 -0.34
N TRP A 201 17.31 7.01 -0.21
CA TRP A 201 17.58 5.99 -1.21
C TRP A 201 16.57 4.83 -1.17
N GLY A 202 16.03 4.52 0.01
CA GLY A 202 14.95 3.54 0.15
C GLY A 202 13.69 3.98 -0.61
N LEU A 203 13.28 5.25 -0.44
CA LEU A 203 12.12 5.79 -1.15
C LEU A 203 12.40 6.09 -2.63
N GLN A 204 13.62 6.47 -3.00
CA GLN A 204 13.98 6.72 -4.40
C GLN A 204 13.89 5.43 -5.22
N VAL A 205 14.45 4.33 -4.70
CA VAL A 205 14.38 3.01 -5.36
C VAL A 205 12.94 2.52 -5.43
N ALA A 206 12.19 2.57 -4.32
CA ALA A 206 10.78 2.18 -4.33
C ALA A 206 9.91 3.06 -5.25
N GLY A 207 10.16 4.37 -5.29
CA GLY A 207 9.41 5.37 -6.06
C GLY A 207 9.52 5.18 -7.57
N VAL A 208 10.68 4.74 -8.06
CA VAL A 208 10.84 4.31 -9.46
C VAL A 208 9.90 3.15 -9.76
N GLY A 209 9.85 2.14 -8.89
CA GLY A 209 8.94 1.00 -9.03
C GLY A 209 7.47 1.43 -9.06
N THR A 210 7.05 2.29 -8.14
CA THR A 210 5.67 2.80 -8.10
C THR A 210 5.30 3.57 -9.37
N THR A 211 6.20 4.42 -9.87
CA THR A 211 5.97 5.19 -11.11
C THR A 211 5.78 4.27 -12.31
N LEU A 212 6.63 3.24 -12.45
CA LEU A 212 6.53 2.25 -13.52
C LEU A 212 5.23 1.44 -13.44
N SER A 213 4.82 1.04 -12.23
CA SER A 213 3.54 0.36 -12.00
C SER A 213 2.35 1.25 -12.39
N GLY A 214 2.40 2.54 -12.06
CA GLY A 214 1.39 3.53 -12.43
C GLY A 214 1.21 3.65 -13.95
N ILE A 215 2.32 3.81 -14.66
CA ILE A 215 2.33 3.85 -16.14
C ILE A 215 1.76 2.55 -16.72
N ASN A 216 2.16 1.41 -16.17
CA ASN A 216 1.76 0.10 -16.69
C ASN A 216 0.24 -0.12 -16.61
N LEU A 217 -0.36 0.08 -15.43
CA LEU A 217 -1.79 -0.11 -15.25
C LEU A 217 -2.62 0.96 -15.97
N LEU A 218 -2.11 2.20 -16.07
CA LEU A 218 -2.73 3.25 -16.87
C LEU A 218 -2.89 2.82 -18.34
N VAL A 219 -1.81 2.37 -18.96
CA VAL A 219 -1.83 1.91 -20.36
C VAL A 219 -2.71 0.66 -20.51
N THR A 220 -2.64 -0.26 -19.54
CA THR A 220 -3.45 -1.48 -19.52
C THR A 220 -4.94 -1.17 -19.59
N ILE A 221 -5.44 -0.29 -18.71
CA ILE A 221 -6.86 0.08 -18.67
C ILE A 221 -7.28 0.80 -19.96
N ILE A 222 -6.42 1.66 -20.53
CA ILE A 222 -6.78 2.42 -21.72
C ILE A 222 -6.80 1.52 -22.98
N LYS A 223 -5.83 0.62 -23.12
CA LYS A 223 -5.55 -0.06 -24.40
C LYS A 223 -5.94 -1.54 -24.46
N MET A 224 -6.06 -2.25 -23.34
CA MET A 224 -6.23 -3.72 -23.33
C MET A 224 -7.63 -4.20 -22.93
N ARG A 225 -8.62 -3.31 -22.91
CA ARG A 225 -10.01 -3.69 -22.58
C ARG A 225 -10.60 -4.64 -23.60
N ALA A 226 -11.46 -5.53 -23.10
CA ALA A 226 -12.31 -6.39 -23.90
C ALA A 226 -13.21 -5.60 -24.87
N PRO A 227 -13.48 -6.13 -26.06
CA PRO A 227 -14.36 -5.50 -27.03
C PRO A 227 -15.77 -5.28 -26.46
N GLY A 228 -16.36 -4.12 -26.76
CA GLY A 228 -17.68 -3.71 -26.26
C GLY A 228 -17.68 -3.04 -24.88
N MET A 229 -16.55 -3.08 -24.16
CA MET A 229 -16.36 -2.33 -22.91
C MET A 229 -15.90 -0.90 -23.19
N ASP A 230 -16.86 0.00 -23.38
CA ASP A 230 -16.59 1.43 -23.35
C ASP A 230 -16.14 1.91 -21.95
N TYR A 231 -15.68 3.15 -21.84
CA TYR A 231 -15.25 3.70 -20.54
C TYR A 231 -16.38 3.67 -19.50
N MET A 232 -17.61 4.01 -19.87
CA MET A 232 -18.76 4.05 -18.95
C MET A 232 -19.42 2.69 -18.72
N ARG A 233 -18.77 1.60 -19.15
CA ARG A 233 -19.12 0.20 -18.86
C ARG A 233 -18.05 -0.51 -18.03
N MET A 234 -16.95 0.15 -17.70
CA MET A 234 -15.93 -0.44 -16.84
C MET A 234 -16.46 -0.60 -15.41
N PRO A 235 -16.10 -1.68 -14.68
CA PRO A 235 -16.35 -1.78 -13.25
C PRO A 235 -15.82 -0.56 -12.50
N ILE A 236 -16.47 -0.20 -11.41
CA ILE A 236 -16.13 1.04 -10.68
C ILE A 236 -14.75 0.91 -10.01
N PHE A 237 -14.33 -0.29 -9.62
CA PHE A 237 -12.94 -0.52 -9.18
C PHE A 237 -11.92 -0.22 -10.27
N THR A 238 -12.21 -0.58 -11.52
CA THR A 238 -11.32 -0.25 -12.65
C THR A 238 -11.25 1.26 -12.89
N TRP A 239 -12.36 2.00 -12.73
CA TRP A 239 -12.35 3.47 -12.81
C TRP A 239 -11.53 4.13 -11.72
N THR A 240 -11.66 3.67 -10.47
CA THR A 240 -10.87 4.23 -9.37
C THR A 240 -9.40 3.85 -9.50
N ALA A 241 -9.08 2.65 -9.98
CA ALA A 241 -7.72 2.26 -10.35
C ALA A 241 -7.16 3.16 -11.47
N LEU A 242 -7.94 3.46 -12.52
CA LEU A 242 -7.51 4.37 -13.59
C LEU A 242 -7.11 5.74 -13.03
N CYS A 243 -7.98 6.33 -12.22
CA CYS A 243 -7.73 7.64 -11.60
C CYS A 243 -6.52 7.61 -10.66
N THR A 244 -6.37 6.53 -9.89
CA THR A 244 -5.20 6.30 -9.03
C THR A 244 -3.91 6.27 -9.84
N ASN A 245 -3.88 5.55 -10.96
CA ASN A 245 -2.70 5.47 -11.81
C ASN A 245 -2.38 6.81 -12.50
N ILE A 246 -3.39 7.62 -12.83
CA ILE A 246 -3.17 9.01 -13.30
C ILE A 246 -2.46 9.84 -12.21
N LEU A 247 -2.95 9.78 -10.97
CA LEU A 247 -2.33 10.49 -9.85
C LEU A 247 -0.90 10.01 -9.59
N ILE A 248 -0.63 8.70 -9.67
CA ILE A 248 0.72 8.16 -9.50
C ILE A 248 1.67 8.79 -10.52
N VAL A 249 1.31 8.72 -11.80
CA VAL A 249 2.15 9.21 -12.90
C VAL A 249 2.42 10.71 -12.79
N ALA A 250 1.46 11.49 -12.32
CA ALA A 250 1.61 12.93 -12.19
C ALA A 250 2.24 13.40 -10.86
N SER A 251 2.14 12.62 -9.77
CA SER A 251 2.62 13.04 -8.42
C SER A 251 4.01 12.51 -8.07
N PHE A 252 4.33 11.27 -8.40
CA PHE A 252 5.61 10.65 -8.01
C PHE A 252 6.86 11.33 -8.59
N PRO A 253 6.84 11.94 -9.78
CA PRO A 253 7.97 12.73 -10.25
C PRO A 253 8.33 13.88 -9.30
N VAL A 254 7.35 14.47 -8.61
CA VAL A 254 7.61 15.55 -7.64
C VAL A 254 8.36 15.02 -6.42
N LEU A 255 7.96 13.87 -5.87
CA LEU A 255 8.71 13.21 -4.79
C LEU A 255 10.14 12.89 -5.23
N THR A 256 10.28 12.30 -6.42
CA THR A 256 11.57 11.90 -7.02
C THR A 256 12.52 13.09 -7.07
N VAL A 257 12.06 14.23 -7.60
CA VAL A 257 12.90 15.45 -7.68
C VAL A 257 13.17 16.03 -6.31
N THR A 258 12.17 16.08 -5.41
CA THR A 258 12.34 16.62 -4.06
C THR A 258 13.41 15.87 -3.27
N LEU A 259 13.41 14.54 -3.34
CA LEU A 259 14.44 13.71 -2.69
C LEU A 259 15.80 13.85 -3.37
N VAL A 260 15.87 14.00 -4.70
CA VAL A 260 17.13 14.29 -5.41
C VAL A 260 17.71 15.63 -4.96
N LEU A 261 16.89 16.69 -4.87
CA LEU A 261 17.34 18.00 -4.38
C LEU A 261 17.86 17.92 -2.93
N LEU A 262 17.16 17.19 -2.06
CA LEU A 262 17.62 16.95 -0.68
C LEU A 262 18.93 16.14 -0.64
N THR A 263 19.08 15.18 -1.56
CA THR A 263 20.33 14.42 -1.70
C THR A 263 21.48 15.32 -2.10
N LEU A 264 21.28 16.23 -3.06
CA LEU A 264 22.31 17.18 -3.49
C LEU A 264 22.74 18.10 -2.35
N ASP A 265 21.79 18.59 -1.53
CA ASP A 265 22.11 19.40 -0.35
C ASP A 265 22.97 18.63 0.66
N ARG A 266 22.70 17.32 0.83
CA ARG A 266 23.44 16.47 1.77
C ARG A 266 24.79 15.98 1.26
N TYR A 267 24.90 15.68 -0.04
CA TYR A 267 26.06 14.96 -0.63
C TYR A 267 27.04 15.91 -1.33
N VAL A 268 26.50 16.91 -2.04
CA VAL A 268 27.28 17.80 -2.90
C VAL A 268 27.45 19.18 -2.26
N GLY A 269 26.66 19.51 -1.24
CA GLY A 269 26.69 20.82 -0.58
C GLY A 269 25.99 21.90 -1.39
N THR A 270 24.94 21.55 -2.13
CA THR A 270 24.02 22.54 -2.70
C THR A 270 23.20 23.22 -1.60
N ASN A 271 22.51 24.30 -1.96
CA ASN A 271 21.76 25.15 -1.02
C ASN A 271 20.31 25.31 -1.48
N PHE A 272 19.61 24.21 -1.78
CA PHE A 272 18.18 24.27 -2.15
C PHE A 272 17.30 24.58 -0.94
N PHE A 273 17.51 23.86 0.16
CA PHE A 273 16.66 23.90 1.36
C PHE A 273 17.43 24.25 2.64
N THR A 274 18.71 24.59 2.52
CA THR A 274 19.55 25.03 3.64
C THR A 274 19.04 26.36 4.22
N SER A 275 19.49 26.70 5.44
CA SER A 275 19.11 27.95 6.10
C SER A 275 20.04 29.12 5.77
N ASP A 276 21.19 28.83 5.19
CA ASP A 276 22.22 29.78 4.78
C ASP A 276 22.33 29.84 3.24
N LEU A 277 23.17 30.75 2.75
CA LEU A 277 23.56 30.85 1.34
C LEU A 277 22.39 30.96 0.33
N GLY A 278 21.21 31.40 0.79
CA GLY A 278 20.03 31.64 -0.04
C GLY A 278 19.06 30.45 -0.15
N GLY A 279 19.30 29.34 0.54
CA GLY A 279 18.38 28.20 0.59
C GLY A 279 17.03 28.53 1.25
N ASN A 280 16.00 27.71 0.96
CA ASN A 280 14.67 27.91 1.52
C ASN A 280 14.00 26.57 1.93
N ALA A 281 14.01 26.27 3.23
CA ALA A 281 13.38 25.08 3.79
C ALA A 281 11.85 25.01 3.54
N MET A 282 11.16 26.15 3.44
CA MET A 282 9.71 26.17 3.16
C MET A 282 9.39 25.67 1.75
N MET A 283 10.33 25.80 0.80
CA MET A 283 10.17 25.26 -0.55
C MET A 283 10.09 23.72 -0.52
N TYR A 284 10.88 23.06 0.33
CA TYR A 284 10.76 21.62 0.52
C TYR A 284 9.35 21.23 0.99
N VAL A 285 8.83 21.92 2.01
CA VAL A 285 7.49 21.63 2.55
C VAL A 285 6.42 21.83 1.48
N ASN A 286 6.54 22.85 0.65
CA ASN A 286 5.64 23.03 -0.50
C ASN A 286 5.74 21.85 -1.49
N LEU A 287 6.94 21.53 -1.96
CA LEU A 287 7.17 20.46 -2.96
C LEU A 287 6.73 19.08 -2.47
N ILE A 288 7.10 18.72 -1.23
CA ILE A 288 6.77 17.40 -0.68
C ILE A 288 5.26 17.25 -0.53
N TRP A 289 4.50 18.31 -0.23
CA TRP A 289 3.04 18.22 -0.11
C TRP A 289 2.31 18.27 -1.45
N ILE A 290 2.90 18.87 -2.50
CA ILE A 290 2.41 18.73 -3.88
C ILE A 290 2.33 17.24 -4.26
N TRP A 291 3.25 16.41 -3.78
CA TRP A 291 3.14 14.95 -3.86
C TRP A 291 2.25 14.35 -2.75
N GLY A 292 2.48 14.75 -1.50
CA GLY A 292 1.99 14.03 -0.32
C GLY A 292 0.48 14.05 -0.15
N HIS A 293 -0.21 15.10 -0.63
CA HIS A 293 -1.66 15.11 -0.58
C HIS A 293 -2.32 14.29 -1.71
N PRO A 294 -1.89 14.36 -2.98
CA PRO A 294 -2.30 13.37 -3.97
C PRO A 294 -2.05 11.92 -3.54
N GLU A 295 -0.94 11.64 -2.82
CA GLU A 295 -0.65 10.30 -2.31
C GLU A 295 -1.78 9.74 -1.43
N VAL A 296 -2.36 10.53 -0.53
CA VAL A 296 -3.45 10.01 0.31
C VAL A 296 -4.69 9.65 -0.52
N TYR A 297 -4.89 10.29 -1.68
CA TYR A 297 -5.95 9.91 -2.62
C TYR A 297 -5.59 8.68 -3.45
N ILE A 298 -4.32 8.52 -3.83
CA ILE A 298 -3.81 7.29 -4.43
C ILE A 298 -4.13 6.09 -3.53
N LEU A 299 -4.05 6.28 -2.20
CA LEU A 299 -4.40 5.25 -1.25
C LEU A 299 -5.92 4.96 -1.19
N ILE A 300 -6.76 5.99 -1.06
CA ILE A 300 -8.19 5.75 -0.77
C ILE A 300 -9.03 5.40 -2.01
N LEU A 301 -8.67 5.93 -3.20
CA LEU A 301 -9.50 5.79 -4.40
C LEU A 301 -9.74 4.31 -4.79
N PRO A 302 -8.74 3.42 -4.84
CA PRO A 302 -8.95 2.01 -5.17
C PRO A 302 -9.88 1.34 -4.16
N LEU A 303 -9.78 1.67 -2.88
CA LEU A 303 -10.64 1.12 -1.84
C LEU A 303 -12.08 1.62 -1.94
N PHE A 304 -12.32 2.86 -2.39
CA PHE A 304 -13.68 3.27 -2.78
C PHE A 304 -14.23 2.40 -3.91
N GLY A 305 -13.38 1.93 -4.82
CA GLY A 305 -13.72 0.91 -5.80
C GLY A 305 -14.14 -0.40 -5.13
N VAL A 306 -13.31 -0.91 -4.20
CA VAL A 306 -13.60 -2.15 -3.44
C VAL A 306 -14.94 -2.07 -2.73
N PHE A 307 -15.18 -1.01 -1.95
CA PHE A 307 -16.44 -0.83 -1.23
C PHE A 307 -17.63 -0.79 -2.18
N SER A 308 -17.46 -0.23 -3.38
CA SER A 308 -18.53 -0.20 -4.37
C SER A 308 -18.86 -1.60 -4.92
N GLU A 309 -17.85 -2.39 -5.27
CA GLU A 309 -18.02 -3.77 -5.76
C GLU A 309 -18.64 -4.67 -4.68
N VAL A 310 -18.16 -4.57 -3.44
CA VAL A 310 -18.69 -5.31 -2.28
C VAL A 310 -20.14 -4.89 -2.01
N THR A 311 -20.43 -3.59 -1.96
CA THR A 311 -21.80 -3.10 -1.70
C THR A 311 -22.78 -3.60 -2.75
N ALA A 312 -22.41 -3.55 -4.04
CA ALA A 312 -23.28 -4.03 -5.12
C ALA A 312 -23.50 -5.56 -5.05
N THR A 313 -22.44 -6.33 -4.81
CA THR A 313 -22.49 -7.80 -4.74
C THR A 313 -23.31 -8.30 -3.55
N PHE A 314 -23.04 -7.79 -2.35
CA PHE A 314 -23.72 -8.25 -1.14
C PHE A 314 -25.12 -7.66 -0.95
N SER A 315 -25.48 -6.59 -1.67
CA SER A 315 -26.86 -6.07 -1.72
C SER A 315 -27.73 -6.72 -2.80
N GLY A 316 -27.15 -7.51 -3.71
CA GLY A 316 -27.85 -8.13 -4.84
C GLY A 316 -28.42 -7.12 -5.83
N LYS A 317 -27.77 -5.95 -5.98
CA LYS A 317 -28.28 -4.82 -6.76
C LYS A 317 -27.17 -4.17 -7.59
N ARG A 318 -27.57 -3.58 -8.71
CA ARG A 318 -26.70 -2.66 -9.46
C ARG A 318 -26.32 -1.47 -8.58
N LEU A 319 -25.11 -0.96 -8.77
CA LEU A 319 -24.60 0.21 -8.06
C LEU A 319 -25.47 1.44 -8.36
N PHE A 320 -26.01 2.06 -7.31
CA PHE A 320 -26.79 3.28 -7.46
C PHE A 320 -25.89 4.44 -7.86
N GLY A 321 -26.33 5.23 -8.85
CA GLY A 321 -25.61 6.44 -9.26
C GLY A 321 -24.23 6.16 -9.86
N TYR A 322 -24.04 5.08 -10.62
CA TYR A 322 -22.74 4.74 -11.25
C TYR A 322 -22.08 5.93 -11.96
N THR A 323 -22.82 6.67 -12.79
CA THR A 323 -22.31 7.85 -13.50
C THR A 323 -21.83 8.93 -12.53
N SER A 324 -22.63 9.22 -11.50
CA SER A 324 -22.28 10.15 -10.41
C SER A 324 -21.01 9.70 -9.68
N MET A 325 -20.85 8.39 -9.41
CA MET A 325 -19.65 7.86 -8.79
C MET A 325 -18.39 8.02 -9.65
N VAL A 326 -18.50 7.82 -10.97
CA VAL A 326 -17.40 8.01 -11.92
C VAL A 326 -16.99 9.48 -11.95
N TYR A 327 -17.94 10.40 -12.16
CA TYR A 327 -17.65 11.83 -12.15
C TYR A 327 -17.09 12.31 -10.82
N ALA A 328 -17.61 11.80 -9.69
CA ALA A 328 -17.06 12.10 -8.37
C ALA A 328 -15.59 11.67 -8.25
N THR A 329 -15.22 10.48 -8.75
CA THR A 329 -13.82 10.04 -8.79
C THR A 329 -12.95 10.98 -9.62
N VAL A 330 -13.41 11.37 -10.81
CA VAL A 330 -12.66 12.29 -11.70
C VAL A 330 -12.50 13.67 -11.05
N CYS A 331 -13.54 14.19 -10.41
CA CYS A 331 -13.47 15.45 -9.67
C CYS A 331 -12.43 15.39 -8.55
N ILE A 332 -12.38 14.30 -7.77
CA ILE A 332 -11.35 14.10 -6.73
C ILE A 332 -9.94 14.10 -7.35
N THR A 333 -9.78 13.44 -8.50
CA THR A 333 -8.49 13.34 -9.21
C THR A 333 -7.96 14.70 -9.66
N VAL A 334 -8.84 15.61 -10.09
CA VAL A 334 -8.43 16.97 -10.47
C VAL A 334 -8.21 17.83 -9.24
N LEU A 335 -9.13 17.79 -8.28
CA LEU A 335 -9.08 18.63 -7.07
C LEU A 335 -7.94 18.25 -6.13
N SER A 336 -7.44 17.02 -6.15
CA SER A 336 -6.29 16.60 -5.32
C SER A 336 -5.03 17.42 -5.58
N TYR A 337 -4.92 18.04 -6.77
CA TYR A 337 -3.83 18.95 -7.12
C TYR A 337 -4.09 20.41 -6.75
N LEU A 338 -5.16 20.75 -6.02
CA LEU A 338 -5.52 22.14 -5.71
C LEU A 338 -5.69 22.40 -4.20
N VAL A 339 -5.16 21.51 -3.36
CA VAL A 339 -5.47 21.48 -1.91
C VAL A 339 -4.24 21.29 -1.02
N TRP A 340 -3.06 20.99 -1.57
CA TRP A 340 -1.89 20.56 -0.79
C TRP A 340 -1.40 21.55 0.28
N LEU A 341 -1.67 22.85 0.11
CA LEU A 341 -1.24 23.88 1.06
C LEU A 341 -1.90 23.74 2.44
N HIS A 342 -3.05 23.05 2.55
CA HIS A 342 -3.71 22.86 3.85
C HIS A 342 -2.84 22.12 4.88
N HIS A 343 -1.76 21.46 4.46
CA HIS A 343 -0.83 20.79 5.38
C HIS A 343 0.12 21.76 6.08
N PHE A 344 0.12 23.04 5.71
CA PHE A 344 1.03 24.04 6.25
C PHE A 344 0.40 25.44 6.31
N PHE A 345 -0.91 25.52 6.65
CA PHE A 345 -1.57 26.81 6.90
C PHE A 345 -0.84 27.69 7.93
N THR A 346 -0.13 27.06 8.87
CA THR A 346 0.65 27.68 9.95
C THR A 346 2.02 28.21 9.51
N MET A 347 2.43 28.06 8.25
CA MET A 347 3.72 28.57 7.74
C MET A 347 3.68 30.05 7.29
N GLY A 348 2.66 30.82 7.68
CA GLY A 348 2.64 32.27 7.46
C GLY A 348 2.27 32.71 6.04
N SER A 349 1.59 31.86 5.26
CA SER A 349 0.96 32.29 4.00
C SER A 349 -0.11 33.36 4.24
N GLY A 350 -0.32 34.24 3.25
CA GLY A 350 -1.32 35.30 3.34
C GLY A 350 -2.75 34.77 3.49
N ALA A 351 -3.63 35.57 4.12
CA ALA A 351 -5.01 35.17 4.42
C ALA A 351 -5.79 34.70 3.17
N SER A 352 -5.61 35.37 2.02
CA SER A 352 -6.26 34.99 0.77
C SER A 352 -5.83 33.62 0.26
N VAL A 353 -4.55 33.26 0.44
CA VAL A 353 -4.03 31.94 0.04
C VAL A 353 -4.60 30.85 0.95
N ASN A 354 -4.57 31.07 2.26
CA ASN A 354 -5.16 30.14 3.23
C ASN A 354 -6.67 29.96 2.98
N ALA A 355 -7.39 31.04 2.71
CA ALA A 355 -8.82 30.98 2.39
C ALA A 355 -9.09 30.18 1.10
N PHE A 356 -8.32 30.40 0.02
CA PHE A 356 -8.47 29.66 -1.22
C PHE A 356 -8.29 28.16 -0.99
N PHE A 357 -7.17 27.75 -0.39
CA PHE A 357 -6.86 26.34 -0.15
C PHE A 357 -7.80 25.69 0.88
N GLY A 358 -8.27 26.45 1.88
CA GLY A 358 -9.32 25.98 2.79
C GLY A 358 -10.63 25.69 2.06
N ILE A 359 -11.09 26.62 1.20
CA ILE A 359 -12.32 26.45 0.41
C ILE A 359 -12.21 25.28 -0.57
N THR A 360 -11.11 25.18 -1.33
CA THR A 360 -10.92 24.07 -2.28
C THR A 360 -10.88 22.71 -1.56
N THR A 361 -10.28 22.67 -0.37
CA THR A 361 -10.27 21.46 0.47
C THR A 361 -11.68 21.11 0.96
N MET A 362 -12.49 22.09 1.35
CA MET A 362 -13.89 21.80 1.72
C MET A 362 -14.70 21.29 0.52
N ILE A 363 -14.47 21.81 -0.69
CA ILE A 363 -15.16 21.37 -1.92
C ILE A 363 -14.91 19.89 -2.21
N ILE A 364 -13.71 19.36 -1.94
CA ILE A 364 -13.38 17.94 -2.19
C ILE A 364 -14.21 16.96 -1.34
N SER A 365 -14.78 17.43 -0.24
CA SER A 365 -15.66 16.62 0.60
C SER A 365 -16.99 16.28 -0.10
N VAL A 366 -17.46 17.11 -1.04
CA VAL A 366 -18.75 16.93 -1.73
C VAL A 366 -18.75 15.68 -2.61
N PRO A 367 -17.79 15.46 -3.53
CA PRO A 367 -17.68 14.20 -4.28
C PRO A 367 -17.61 12.95 -3.38
N THR A 368 -16.89 13.06 -2.27
CA THR A 368 -16.71 11.95 -1.33
C THR A 368 -18.01 11.63 -0.59
N GLY A 369 -18.74 12.66 -0.13
CA GLY A 369 -20.07 12.51 0.47
C GLY A 369 -21.07 11.88 -0.51
N ALA A 370 -21.07 12.32 -1.78
CA ALA A 370 -21.95 11.74 -2.80
C ALA A 370 -21.71 10.23 -2.99
N LYS A 371 -20.46 9.76 -2.92
CA LYS A 371 -20.14 8.31 -2.94
C LYS A 371 -20.74 7.58 -1.75
N LEU A 372 -20.63 8.14 -0.55
CA LEU A 372 -21.20 7.56 0.67
C LEU A 372 -22.71 7.35 0.54
N PHE A 373 -23.44 8.39 0.08
CA PHE A 373 -24.88 8.29 -0.16
C PHE A 373 -25.22 7.28 -1.24
N ASN A 374 -24.46 7.22 -2.33
CA ASN A 374 -24.69 6.25 -3.40
C ASN A 374 -24.53 4.80 -2.90
N TRP A 375 -23.57 4.50 -2.00
CA TRP A 375 -23.49 3.18 -1.38
C TRP A 375 -24.70 2.87 -0.50
N ILE A 376 -25.14 3.83 0.33
CA ILE A 376 -26.35 3.68 1.16
C ILE A 376 -27.59 3.41 0.29
N PHE A 377 -27.77 4.14 -0.83
CA PHE A 377 -28.87 3.92 -1.75
C PHE A 377 -28.74 2.63 -2.58
N THR A 378 -27.52 2.12 -2.76
CA THR A 378 -27.30 0.78 -3.32
C THR A 378 -27.85 -0.28 -2.37
N MET A 379 -27.55 -0.16 -1.07
CA MET A 379 -28.08 -1.04 -0.01
C MET A 379 -29.60 -0.90 0.18
N TYR A 380 -30.14 0.31 0.05
CA TYR A 380 -31.57 0.59 0.21
C TYR A 380 -32.42 -0.25 -0.75
N ARG A 381 -33.43 -0.97 -0.23
CA ARG A 381 -34.25 -1.94 -0.99
C ARG A 381 -33.45 -3.09 -1.64
N GLY A 382 -32.22 -3.34 -1.23
CA GLY A 382 -31.47 -4.55 -1.55
C GLY A 382 -31.77 -5.70 -0.60
N ARG A 383 -31.20 -6.87 -0.87
CA ARG A 383 -31.18 -8.02 0.06
C ARG A 383 -29.77 -8.17 0.59
N ILE A 384 -29.48 -7.55 1.73
CA ILE A 384 -28.13 -7.43 2.26
C ILE A 384 -27.71 -8.76 2.90
N ARG A 385 -26.70 -9.41 2.31
CA ARG A 385 -25.98 -10.53 2.91
C ARG A 385 -24.86 -9.98 3.79
N PHE A 386 -25.00 -10.15 5.11
CA PHE A 386 -24.07 -9.63 6.12
C PHE A 386 -22.87 -10.55 6.35
N ASP A 387 -22.15 -10.86 5.28
CA ASP A 387 -20.86 -11.57 5.35
C ASP A 387 -19.71 -10.62 5.66
N LEU A 388 -18.52 -11.16 5.96
CA LEU A 388 -17.36 -10.40 6.40
C LEU A 388 -17.00 -9.19 5.50
N PRO A 389 -16.94 -9.31 4.16
CA PRO A 389 -16.67 -8.14 3.31
C PRO A 389 -17.68 -7.00 3.51
N MET A 390 -18.97 -7.34 3.69
CA MET A 390 -20.02 -6.36 3.92
C MET A 390 -19.94 -5.76 5.33
N MET A 391 -19.55 -6.55 6.34
CA MET A 391 -19.31 -6.06 7.70
C MET A 391 -18.20 -4.98 7.71
N TRP A 392 -17.07 -5.25 7.05
CA TRP A 392 -15.98 -4.27 6.89
C TRP A 392 -16.44 -3.01 6.17
N THR A 393 -17.28 -3.16 5.14
CA THR A 393 -17.83 -2.04 4.36
C THR A 393 -18.72 -1.13 5.23
N VAL A 394 -19.57 -1.70 6.09
CA VAL A 394 -20.39 -0.90 7.02
C VAL A 394 -19.52 -0.23 8.10
N ALA A 395 -18.53 -0.93 8.64
CA ALA A 395 -17.59 -0.35 9.61
C ALA A 395 -16.79 0.81 9.00
N PHE A 396 -16.38 0.68 7.73
CA PHE A 396 -15.80 1.77 6.94
C PHE A 396 -16.74 2.97 6.89
N MET A 397 -18.00 2.80 6.47
CA MET A 397 -18.92 3.93 6.31
C MET A 397 -19.07 4.73 7.60
N LEU A 398 -19.19 4.06 8.75
CA LEU A 398 -19.31 4.71 10.05
C LEU A 398 -18.01 5.43 10.44
N THR A 399 -16.88 4.74 10.34
CA THR A 399 -15.57 5.25 10.76
C THR A 399 -15.15 6.41 9.87
N PHE A 400 -15.14 6.20 8.57
CA PHE A 400 -14.72 7.18 7.58
C PHE A 400 -15.59 8.43 7.56
N THR A 401 -16.88 8.34 7.90
CA THR A 401 -17.72 9.54 8.05
C THR A 401 -17.22 10.42 9.20
N VAL A 402 -16.88 9.83 10.36
CA VAL A 402 -16.31 10.58 11.49
C VAL A 402 -14.94 11.16 11.14
N GLY A 403 -14.07 10.36 10.51
CA GLY A 403 -12.79 10.86 10.02
C GLY A 403 -12.94 11.99 9.00
N GLY A 404 -13.88 11.88 8.06
CA GLY A 404 -14.18 12.91 7.06
C GLY A 404 -14.66 14.22 7.68
N MET A 405 -15.57 14.14 8.67
CA MET A 405 -16.06 15.32 9.40
C MET A 405 -14.93 16.06 10.11
N THR A 406 -14.02 15.35 10.78
CA THR A 406 -12.87 15.99 11.45
C THR A 406 -11.86 16.56 10.46
N GLY A 407 -11.75 15.98 9.25
CA GLY A 407 -10.93 16.52 8.17
C GLY A 407 -11.47 17.83 7.59
N VAL A 408 -12.79 17.93 7.42
CA VAL A 408 -13.45 19.18 7.01
C VAL A 408 -13.23 20.27 8.06
N LEU A 409 -13.22 19.94 9.35
CA LEU A 409 -12.87 20.89 10.41
C LEU A 409 -11.42 21.39 10.28
N LEU A 410 -10.47 20.48 10.02
CA LEU A 410 -9.05 20.85 9.81
C LEU A 410 -8.83 21.63 8.50
N ALA A 411 -9.75 21.56 7.53
CA ALA A 411 -9.69 22.38 6.32
C ALA A 411 -9.99 23.87 6.59
N VAL A 412 -10.48 24.23 7.79
CA VAL A 412 -10.78 25.60 8.20
C VAL A 412 -9.53 26.21 8.85
N PRO A 413 -8.83 27.18 8.22
CA PRO A 413 -7.52 27.63 8.70
C PRO A 413 -7.50 28.14 10.15
N PRO A 414 -8.49 28.93 10.63
CA PRO A 414 -8.54 29.32 12.04
C PRO A 414 -8.63 28.15 13.03
N ALA A 415 -9.29 27.05 12.65
CA ALA A 415 -9.33 25.85 13.47
C ALA A 415 -8.02 25.07 13.36
N ASP A 416 -7.44 24.97 12.15
CA ASP A 416 -6.13 24.34 11.97
C ASP A 416 -5.06 25.05 12.80
N PHE A 417 -5.06 26.39 12.92
CA PHE A 417 -4.05 27.10 13.73
C PHE A 417 -3.91 26.60 15.17
N VAL A 418 -4.98 26.06 15.78
CA VAL A 418 -4.95 25.49 17.14
C VAL A 418 -4.85 23.97 17.16
N LEU A 419 -5.27 23.28 16.10
CA LEU A 419 -5.25 21.81 15.99
C LEU A 419 -4.00 21.28 15.26
N HIS A 420 -3.27 22.14 14.56
CA HIS A 420 -2.12 21.78 13.75
C HIS A 420 -1.06 21.09 14.60
N ASN A 421 -0.62 19.91 14.15
CA ASN A 421 0.32 19.04 14.87
C ASN A 421 -0.11 18.58 16.28
N SER A 422 -1.35 18.82 16.71
CA SER A 422 -1.89 18.19 17.91
C SER A 422 -2.22 16.71 17.66
N LEU A 423 -2.52 15.96 18.73
CA LEU A 423 -3.01 14.59 18.58
C LEU A 423 -4.37 14.50 17.84
N PHE A 424 -5.08 15.62 17.66
CA PHE A 424 -6.30 15.69 16.85
C PHE A 424 -6.00 15.38 15.37
N LEU A 425 -4.91 15.94 14.84
CA LEU A 425 -4.45 15.63 13.48
C LEU A 425 -4.10 14.15 13.33
N VAL A 426 -3.42 13.58 14.33
CA VAL A 426 -3.05 12.16 14.34
C VAL A 426 -4.31 11.29 14.36
N ALA A 427 -5.28 11.61 15.22
CA ALA A 427 -6.56 10.92 15.33
C ALA A 427 -7.35 10.98 14.02
N HIS A 428 -7.48 12.17 13.43
CA HIS A 428 -8.14 12.39 12.14
C HIS A 428 -7.55 11.50 11.04
N PHE A 429 -6.23 11.59 10.85
CA PHE A 429 -5.56 10.88 9.77
C PHE A 429 -5.63 9.36 9.94
N HIS A 430 -5.45 8.85 11.17
CA HIS A 430 -5.61 7.41 11.43
C HIS A 430 -7.05 6.95 11.24
N ASN A 431 -8.04 7.80 11.51
CA ASN A 431 -9.43 7.48 11.29
C ASN A 431 -9.74 7.26 9.80
N VAL A 432 -9.28 8.14 8.93
CA VAL A 432 -9.49 8.00 7.49
C VAL A 432 -8.61 6.90 6.86
N ILE A 433 -7.38 6.69 7.33
CA ILE A 433 -6.49 5.65 6.78
C ILE A 433 -6.86 4.26 7.30
N ILE A 434 -7.06 4.07 8.60
CA ILE A 434 -7.44 2.75 9.12
C ILE A 434 -8.87 2.41 8.67
N GLY A 435 -9.81 3.33 8.89
CA GLY A 435 -11.21 3.13 8.53
C GLY A 435 -11.45 3.04 7.03
N GLY A 436 -10.73 3.85 6.22
CA GLY A 436 -10.86 3.86 4.77
C GLY A 436 -9.99 2.82 4.06
N VAL A 437 -8.69 2.84 4.32
CA VAL A 437 -7.70 2.01 3.60
C VAL A 437 -7.63 0.61 4.20
N LEU A 438 -7.28 0.46 5.49
CA LEU A 438 -7.09 -0.89 6.06
C LEU A 438 -8.38 -1.72 6.10
N PHE A 439 -9.51 -1.14 6.49
CA PHE A 439 -10.79 -1.88 6.46
C PHE A 439 -11.20 -2.24 5.03
N GLY A 440 -10.92 -1.37 4.05
CA GLY A 440 -11.12 -1.67 2.63
C GLY A 440 -10.23 -2.82 2.15
N LEU A 441 -8.98 -2.86 2.60
CA LEU A 441 -8.07 -3.97 2.33
C LEU A 441 -8.53 -5.27 2.96
N PHE A 442 -9.04 -5.25 4.21
CA PHE A 442 -9.60 -6.44 4.84
C PHE A 442 -10.89 -6.91 4.15
N ALA A 443 -11.73 -5.99 3.67
CA ALA A 443 -12.87 -6.30 2.82
C ALA A 443 -12.41 -6.98 1.52
N ALA A 444 -11.40 -6.40 0.85
CA ALA A 444 -10.84 -6.93 -0.39
C ALA A 444 -10.25 -8.33 -0.21
N ILE A 445 -9.45 -8.54 0.84
CA ILE A 445 -8.85 -9.84 1.15
C ILE A 445 -9.96 -10.88 1.34
N ASN A 446 -10.95 -10.62 2.21
CA ASN A 446 -12.03 -11.58 2.43
C ASN A 446 -12.90 -11.81 1.19
N PHE A 447 -13.04 -10.81 0.32
CA PHE A 447 -13.85 -10.90 -0.90
C PHE A 447 -13.15 -11.70 -2.01
N TRP A 448 -11.89 -11.37 -2.34
CA TRP A 448 -11.17 -11.97 -3.48
C TRP A 448 -10.20 -13.08 -3.11
N TRP A 449 -10.05 -13.45 -1.83
CA TRP A 449 -9.24 -14.61 -1.43
C TRP A 449 -9.61 -15.92 -2.16
N PRO A 450 -10.89 -16.27 -2.36
CA PRO A 450 -11.26 -17.44 -3.16
C PRO A 450 -10.75 -17.38 -4.59
N LYS A 451 -10.77 -16.19 -5.21
CA LYS A 451 -10.25 -15.98 -6.55
C LYS A 451 -8.72 -16.19 -6.59
N ALA A 452 -8.01 -15.71 -5.57
CA ALA A 452 -6.56 -15.84 -5.48
C ALA A 452 -6.07 -17.27 -5.22
N PHE A 453 -6.74 -18.01 -4.33
CA PHE A 453 -6.21 -19.27 -3.79
C PHE A 453 -7.12 -20.50 -3.98
N GLY A 454 -8.35 -20.32 -4.49
CA GLY A 454 -9.29 -21.40 -4.78
C GLY A 454 -10.11 -21.90 -3.60
N PHE A 455 -10.08 -21.23 -2.45
CA PHE A 455 -10.87 -21.59 -1.26
C PHE A 455 -11.27 -20.35 -0.46
N GLN A 456 -12.30 -20.40 0.37
CA GLN A 456 -12.76 -19.31 1.23
C GLN A 456 -11.98 -19.21 2.54
N LEU A 457 -11.98 -18.02 3.16
CA LEU A 457 -11.42 -17.83 4.49
C LEU A 457 -12.40 -18.27 5.60
N ASP A 458 -11.85 -18.75 6.71
CA ASP A 458 -12.58 -19.12 7.91
C ASP A 458 -13.37 -17.93 8.47
N VAL A 459 -14.67 -18.12 8.65
CA VAL A 459 -15.59 -17.06 9.07
C VAL A 459 -15.47 -16.74 10.56
N PHE A 460 -15.14 -17.73 11.40
CA PHE A 460 -15.08 -17.55 12.85
C PHE A 460 -13.92 -16.62 13.22
N TRP A 461 -12.70 -16.95 12.79
CA TRP A 461 -11.53 -16.12 13.06
C TRP A 461 -11.61 -14.77 12.35
N GLY A 462 -12.23 -14.72 11.17
CA GLY A 462 -12.50 -13.45 10.49
C GLY A 462 -13.42 -12.52 11.28
N LYS A 463 -14.46 -13.05 11.95
CA LYS A 463 -15.35 -12.26 12.81
C LYS A 463 -14.67 -11.79 14.09
N ILE A 464 -13.80 -12.61 14.69
CA ILE A 464 -12.99 -12.20 15.84
C ILE A 464 -12.06 -11.06 15.43
N SER A 465 -11.35 -11.22 14.31
CA SER A 465 -10.48 -10.18 13.74
C SER A 465 -11.26 -8.88 13.54
N PHE A 466 -12.42 -8.95 12.88
CA PHE A 466 -13.29 -7.80 12.65
C PHE A 466 -13.64 -7.03 13.92
N TRP A 467 -14.18 -7.70 14.94
CA TRP A 467 -14.62 -7.01 16.15
C TRP A 467 -13.47 -6.42 16.96
N LEU A 468 -12.35 -7.14 17.06
CA LEU A 468 -11.16 -6.65 17.75
C LEU A 468 -10.55 -5.44 17.04
N TRP A 469 -10.51 -5.44 15.71
CA TRP A 469 -10.05 -4.29 14.93
C TRP A 469 -10.97 -3.10 15.05
N VAL A 470 -12.28 -3.28 14.83
CA VAL A 470 -13.23 -2.16 14.82
C VAL A 470 -13.34 -1.54 16.20
N VAL A 471 -13.60 -2.34 17.24
CA VAL A 471 -13.72 -1.81 18.60
C VAL A 471 -12.37 -1.29 19.08
N GLY A 472 -11.28 -2.03 18.85
CA GLY A 472 -9.93 -1.61 19.21
C GLY A 472 -9.53 -0.28 18.57
N PHE A 473 -9.89 -0.05 17.32
CA PHE A 473 -9.67 1.24 16.64
C PHE A 473 -10.36 2.40 17.36
N TRP A 474 -11.64 2.27 17.71
CA TRP A 474 -12.36 3.34 18.41
C TRP A 474 -11.74 3.64 19.78
N PHE A 475 -11.39 2.61 20.55
CA PHE A 475 -10.68 2.78 21.83
C PHE A 475 -9.28 3.37 21.66
N ALA A 476 -8.56 3.02 20.60
CA ALA A 476 -7.21 3.49 20.36
C ALA A 476 -7.15 4.99 20.00
N PHE A 477 -8.07 5.44 19.13
CA PHE A 477 -7.95 6.76 18.48
C PHE A 477 -8.96 7.81 18.96
N MET A 478 -10.11 7.43 19.52
CA MET A 478 -11.03 8.43 20.10
C MET A 478 -10.41 9.25 21.24
N PRO A 479 -9.65 8.66 22.18
CA PRO A 479 -8.97 9.43 23.22
C PRO A 479 -8.00 10.47 22.65
N LEU A 480 -7.41 10.21 21.47
CA LEU A 480 -6.46 11.14 20.84
C LEU A 480 -7.14 12.41 20.31
N TYR A 481 -8.42 12.36 19.92
CA TYR A 481 -9.17 13.57 19.60
C TYR A 481 -9.32 14.48 20.82
N ILE A 482 -9.62 13.88 21.98
CA ILE A 482 -9.77 14.61 23.25
C ILE A 482 -8.41 15.20 23.66
N LEU A 483 -7.35 14.38 23.66
CA LEU A 483 -5.99 14.84 23.98
C LEU A 483 -5.51 15.95 23.05
N GLY A 484 -5.85 15.87 21.76
CA GLY A 484 -5.54 16.92 20.80
C GLY A 484 -6.24 18.25 21.08
N LEU A 485 -7.48 18.20 21.57
CA LEU A 485 -8.24 19.38 22.02
C LEU A 485 -7.72 19.93 23.36
N MET A 486 -7.14 19.07 24.20
CA MET A 486 -6.47 19.46 25.45
C MET A 486 -5.07 20.06 25.21
N GLY A 487 -4.61 20.14 23.95
CA GLY A 487 -3.32 20.76 23.59
C GLY A 487 -2.13 19.80 23.52
N VAL A 488 -2.35 18.49 23.66
CA VAL A 488 -1.26 17.51 23.55
C VAL A 488 -0.78 17.44 22.10
N THR A 489 0.52 17.68 21.90
CA THR A 489 1.17 17.69 20.59
C THR A 489 1.69 16.31 20.20
N ARG A 490 1.81 16.09 18.88
CA ARG A 490 2.38 14.85 18.35
C ARG A 490 3.88 14.74 18.65
N ARG A 491 4.41 13.50 18.62
CA ARG A 491 5.84 13.17 18.75
C ARG A 491 6.47 13.50 20.11
N MET A 492 5.64 13.78 21.12
CA MET A 492 6.08 13.84 22.51
C MET A 492 6.25 12.44 23.08
N ARG A 493 7.34 12.24 23.82
CA ARG A 493 7.73 10.95 24.40
C ARG A 493 7.42 10.82 25.90
N VAL A 494 7.42 11.95 26.61
CA VAL A 494 7.24 12.04 28.06
C VAL A 494 6.15 13.09 28.34
N PHE A 495 5.35 12.84 29.38
CA PHE A 495 4.23 13.69 29.78
C PHE A 495 4.31 13.97 31.28
N ASP A 496 4.30 15.26 31.65
CA ASP A 496 4.37 15.66 33.05
C ASP A 496 3.01 15.62 33.76
N ASP A 497 1.93 15.95 33.03
CA ASP A 497 0.57 16.03 33.56
C ASP A 497 -0.04 14.63 33.77
N PRO A 498 -0.24 14.17 35.02
CA PRO A 498 -0.79 12.85 35.31
C PRO A 498 -2.25 12.68 34.89
N ASP A 499 -3.02 13.77 34.77
CA ASP A 499 -4.44 13.71 34.41
C ASP A 499 -4.65 13.21 32.96
N LEU A 500 -3.62 13.32 32.12
CA LEU A 500 -3.63 12.81 30.76
C LEU A 500 -3.50 11.28 30.69
N TRP A 501 -2.97 10.64 31.73
CA TRP A 501 -2.62 9.20 31.72
C TRP A 501 -3.81 8.31 31.37
N ILE A 502 -5.01 8.63 31.89
CA ILE A 502 -6.22 7.82 31.66
C ILE A 502 -6.54 7.69 30.17
N TRP A 503 -6.34 8.74 29.38
CA TRP A 503 -6.59 8.73 27.94
C TRP A 503 -5.58 7.87 27.18
N PHE A 504 -4.31 7.89 27.60
CA PHE A 504 -3.29 7.01 27.04
C PHE A 504 -3.49 5.56 27.45
N ALA A 505 -3.98 5.28 28.65
CA ALA A 505 -4.33 3.93 29.08
C ALA A 505 -5.50 3.35 28.27
N ILE A 506 -6.56 4.13 28.01
CA ILE A 506 -7.67 3.74 27.13
C ILE A 506 -7.16 3.50 25.70
N SER A 507 -6.31 4.40 25.19
CA SER A 507 -5.68 4.25 23.88
C SER A 507 -4.85 2.96 23.79
N GLY A 508 -4.09 2.66 24.84
CA GLY A 508 -3.30 1.44 24.98
C GLY A 508 -4.12 0.16 24.96
N LEU A 509 -5.27 0.14 25.65
CA LEU A 509 -6.23 -0.96 25.58
C LEU A 509 -6.71 -1.17 24.14
N GLY A 510 -7.08 -0.09 23.43
CA GLY A 510 -7.48 -0.18 22.03
C GLY A 510 -6.39 -0.77 21.14
N VAL A 511 -5.13 -0.39 21.36
CA VAL A 511 -3.97 -0.94 20.61
C VAL A 511 -3.77 -2.43 20.92
N ALA A 512 -3.94 -2.85 22.18
CA ALA A 512 -3.90 -4.27 22.55
C ALA A 512 -5.03 -5.08 21.90
N MET A 513 -6.23 -4.50 21.77
CA MET A 513 -7.33 -5.13 21.02
C MET A 513 -6.99 -5.27 19.54
N VAL A 514 -6.44 -4.23 18.91
CA VAL A 514 -5.96 -4.30 17.51
C VAL A 514 -4.88 -5.37 17.35
N ALA A 515 -3.98 -5.52 18.32
CA ALA A 515 -2.98 -6.60 18.32
C ALA A 515 -3.66 -7.99 18.31
N GLY A 516 -4.69 -8.17 19.14
CA GLY A 516 -5.53 -9.36 19.11
C GLY A 516 -6.25 -9.56 17.77
N GLY A 517 -6.69 -8.48 17.13
CA GLY A 517 -7.29 -8.49 15.79
C GLY A 517 -6.32 -8.97 14.70
N ILE A 518 -5.08 -8.48 14.73
CA ILE A 518 -4.00 -8.97 13.85
C ILE A 518 -3.71 -10.45 14.13
N GLY A 519 -3.62 -10.85 15.40
CA GLY A 519 -3.44 -12.25 15.78
C GLY A 519 -4.57 -13.15 15.24
N ALA A 520 -5.82 -12.71 15.39
CA ALA A 520 -6.98 -13.42 14.85
C ALA A 520 -6.98 -13.49 13.32
N MET A 521 -6.51 -12.45 12.62
CA MET A 521 -6.34 -12.46 11.17
C MET A 521 -5.28 -13.48 10.72
N LEU A 522 -4.13 -13.55 11.39
CA LEU A 522 -3.11 -14.57 11.09
C LEU A 522 -3.63 -15.98 11.36
N MET A 523 -4.39 -16.17 12.44
CA MET A 523 -5.08 -17.43 12.73
C MET A 523 -6.12 -17.77 11.66
N GLN A 524 -6.86 -16.79 11.17
CA GLN A 524 -7.80 -16.97 10.05
C GLN A 524 -7.07 -17.53 8.83
N PHE A 525 -5.94 -16.94 8.43
CA PHE A 525 -5.16 -17.44 7.30
C PHE A 525 -4.65 -18.87 7.54
N GLY A 526 -4.06 -19.13 8.72
CA GLY A 526 -3.50 -20.44 9.06
C GLY A 526 -4.55 -21.56 9.05
N VAL A 527 -5.69 -21.35 9.71
CA VAL A 527 -6.79 -22.33 9.77
C VAL A 527 -7.41 -22.55 8.40
N SER A 528 -7.58 -21.49 7.59
CA SER A 528 -8.12 -21.61 6.24
C SER A 528 -7.20 -22.41 5.32
N ILE A 529 -5.88 -22.20 5.40
CA ILE A 529 -4.89 -22.95 4.61
C ILE A 529 -4.86 -24.44 5.01
N TRP A 530 -5.03 -24.74 6.30
CA TRP A 530 -5.15 -26.12 6.78
C TRP A 530 -6.43 -26.77 6.22
N ARG A 531 -7.58 -26.09 6.35
CA ARG A 531 -8.90 -26.58 5.95
C ARG A 531 -9.24 -26.29 4.48
N ARG A 532 -8.26 -25.96 3.64
CA ARG A 532 -8.47 -25.52 2.24
C ARG A 532 -9.29 -26.48 1.38
N LYS A 533 -9.27 -27.78 1.68
CA LYS A 533 -10.06 -28.79 0.96
C LYS A 533 -11.54 -28.74 1.30
N GLU A 534 -11.88 -28.32 2.52
CA GLU A 534 -13.27 -28.16 2.99
C GLU A 534 -13.87 -26.83 2.56
N LEU A 535 -13.03 -25.82 2.35
CA LEU A 535 -13.41 -24.45 2.02
C LEU A 535 -13.30 -24.14 0.52
N VAL A 536 -13.13 -25.16 -0.33
CA VAL A 536 -12.86 -24.99 -1.76
C VAL A 536 -13.98 -24.24 -2.47
N ASP A 537 -13.60 -23.33 -3.37
CA ASP A 537 -14.52 -22.69 -4.31
C ASP A 537 -14.58 -23.51 -5.60
N GLU A 538 -15.65 -24.27 -5.77
CA GLU A 538 -15.85 -25.11 -6.96
C GLU A 538 -16.49 -24.34 -8.12
N SER A 539 -17.28 -23.29 -7.81
CA SER A 539 -18.06 -22.57 -8.82
C SER A 539 -17.26 -21.47 -9.51
N GLY A 540 -16.17 -20.97 -8.92
CA GLY A 540 -15.44 -19.78 -9.40
C GLY A 540 -16.16 -18.45 -9.10
N ASP A 541 -17.40 -18.53 -8.63
CA ASP A 541 -18.27 -17.42 -8.27
C ASP A 541 -18.94 -17.73 -6.90
N PRO A 542 -18.18 -17.65 -5.80
CA PRO A 542 -18.67 -18.03 -4.47
C PRO A 542 -19.67 -17.03 -3.90
N TRP A 543 -19.75 -15.83 -4.49
CA TRP A 543 -20.53 -14.72 -3.96
C TRP A 543 -21.70 -14.33 -4.85
N ASP A 544 -21.96 -15.00 -5.97
CA ASP A 544 -22.89 -14.49 -6.99
C ASP A 544 -22.49 -13.07 -7.46
N GLY A 545 -21.21 -12.92 -7.79
CA GLY A 545 -20.57 -11.69 -8.23
C GLY A 545 -21.12 -11.15 -9.54
N ARG A 546 -20.77 -9.90 -9.85
CA ARG A 546 -21.39 -9.14 -10.95
C ARG A 546 -20.46 -8.89 -12.15
N THR A 547 -19.16 -8.96 -11.92
CA THR A 547 -18.08 -8.55 -12.81
C THR A 547 -17.27 -9.74 -13.37
N LEU A 548 -16.46 -9.51 -14.40
CA LEU A 548 -15.84 -10.56 -15.22
C LEU A 548 -14.85 -11.48 -14.49
N GLU A 549 -14.23 -11.04 -13.39
CA GLU A 549 -13.31 -11.87 -12.62
C GLU A 549 -14.01 -13.13 -12.07
N TRP A 550 -15.31 -13.05 -11.80
CA TRP A 550 -16.13 -14.17 -11.30
C TRP A 550 -16.53 -15.16 -12.39
N ALA A 551 -16.37 -14.81 -13.68
CA ALA A 551 -16.60 -15.73 -14.79
C ALA A 551 -15.47 -16.77 -14.98
N THR A 552 -14.32 -16.54 -14.34
CA THR A 552 -13.14 -17.41 -14.41
C THR A 552 -13.16 -18.49 -13.32
N SER A 553 -12.29 -19.50 -13.44
CA SER A 553 -12.07 -20.46 -12.34
C SER A 553 -11.46 -19.80 -11.10
N SER A 554 -11.42 -20.53 -9.99
CA SER A 554 -10.76 -20.11 -8.75
C SER A 554 -9.71 -21.16 -8.36
N PRO A 555 -8.41 -20.90 -8.54
CA PRO A 555 -7.81 -19.71 -9.18
C PRO A 555 -7.99 -19.68 -10.71
N PRO A 556 -7.85 -18.49 -11.36
CA PRO A 556 -7.87 -18.38 -12.82
C PRO A 556 -6.68 -19.07 -13.49
N PRO A 557 -6.81 -19.53 -14.75
CA PRO A 557 -5.68 -20.06 -15.52
C PRO A 557 -4.67 -18.94 -15.85
N ALA A 558 -3.47 -19.32 -16.28
CA ALA A 558 -2.39 -18.37 -16.59
C ALA A 558 -2.80 -17.28 -17.61
N TYR A 559 -3.62 -17.66 -18.60
CA TYR A 559 -4.11 -16.77 -19.65
C TYR A 559 -5.41 -16.01 -19.31
N ASN A 560 -5.96 -16.16 -18.10
CA ASN A 560 -7.26 -15.65 -17.63
C ASN A 560 -8.47 -16.15 -18.42
N PHE A 561 -8.63 -15.73 -19.68
CA PHE A 561 -9.75 -16.06 -20.55
C PHE A 561 -9.24 -16.72 -21.85
N ALA A 562 -9.75 -17.92 -22.15
CA ALA A 562 -9.44 -18.61 -23.40
C ALA A 562 -9.97 -17.82 -24.61
N PHE A 563 -11.24 -17.44 -24.55
CA PHE A 563 -11.89 -16.52 -25.49
C PHE A 563 -12.04 -15.15 -24.85
N THR A 564 -11.66 -14.09 -25.57
CA THR A 564 -11.87 -12.72 -25.09
C THR A 564 -13.38 -12.46 -24.94
N PRO A 565 -13.86 -12.05 -23.76
CA PRO A 565 -15.27 -11.78 -23.56
C PRO A 565 -15.73 -10.59 -24.40
N VAL A 566 -16.99 -10.59 -24.84
CA VAL A 566 -17.62 -9.44 -25.50
C VAL A 566 -18.61 -8.83 -24.52
N VAL A 567 -18.40 -7.56 -24.19
CA VAL A 567 -19.17 -6.87 -23.14
C VAL A 567 -20.31 -6.06 -23.74
N HIS A 568 -21.53 -6.28 -23.26
CA HIS A 568 -22.74 -5.59 -23.72
C HIS A 568 -23.37 -4.65 -22.70
N GLY A 569 -23.03 -4.80 -21.41
CA GLY A 569 -23.60 -4.04 -20.29
C GLY A 569 -22.57 -3.69 -19.24
N LEU A 570 -23.00 -2.99 -18.19
CA LEU A 570 -22.13 -2.56 -17.09
C LEU A 570 -21.72 -3.74 -16.20
N ASP A 571 -22.68 -4.54 -15.75
CA ASP A 571 -22.43 -5.71 -14.91
C ASP A 571 -22.31 -6.96 -15.79
N ALA A 572 -21.22 -7.04 -16.55
CA ALA A 572 -21.07 -8.01 -17.65
C ALA A 572 -21.40 -9.45 -17.23
N TRP A 573 -20.87 -9.94 -16.10
CA TRP A 573 -21.10 -11.32 -15.66
C TRP A 573 -22.52 -11.55 -15.14
N ASN A 574 -23.10 -10.59 -14.41
CA ASN A 574 -24.49 -10.68 -13.98
C ASN A 574 -25.44 -10.73 -15.18
N ASP A 575 -25.20 -9.89 -16.19
CA ASP A 575 -26.05 -9.83 -17.38
C ASP A 575 -25.92 -11.14 -18.20
N MET A 576 -24.71 -11.71 -18.30
CA MET A 576 -24.46 -13.04 -18.89
C MET A 576 -25.25 -14.15 -18.17
N LYS A 577 -25.26 -14.16 -16.83
CA LYS A 577 -26.02 -15.12 -16.03
C LYS A 577 -27.54 -15.00 -16.27
N GLN A 578 -28.06 -13.77 -16.34
CA GLN A 578 -29.50 -13.53 -16.52
C GLN A 578 -30.04 -14.00 -17.87
N VAL A 579 -29.24 -13.92 -18.93
CA VAL A 579 -29.62 -14.40 -20.26
C VAL A 579 -29.29 -15.88 -20.48
N GLY A 580 -28.73 -16.56 -19.48
CA GLY A 580 -28.33 -17.96 -19.58
C GLY A 580 -27.20 -18.19 -20.57
N GLN A 581 -26.26 -17.24 -20.69
CA GLN A 581 -25.14 -17.36 -21.62
C GLN A 581 -24.24 -18.53 -21.22
N THR A 582 -24.08 -19.48 -22.13
CA THR A 582 -23.18 -20.62 -21.94
C THR A 582 -21.74 -20.23 -22.26
N ARG A 583 -20.78 -21.00 -21.72
CA ARG A 583 -19.36 -20.84 -22.06
C ARG A 583 -19.16 -21.01 -23.57
N PRO A 584 -18.32 -20.19 -24.23
CA PRO A 584 -18.14 -20.27 -25.67
C PRO A 584 -17.65 -21.66 -26.10
N GLN A 585 -18.42 -22.30 -26.98
CA GLN A 585 -18.05 -23.57 -27.62
C GLN A 585 -17.41 -23.23 -28.97
N GLY A 586 -16.11 -23.49 -29.12
CA GLY A 586 -15.38 -23.15 -30.33
C GLY A 586 -13.99 -23.77 -30.36
N THR A 587 -13.32 -23.67 -31.50
CA THR A 587 -11.94 -24.14 -31.64
C THR A 587 -11.00 -23.26 -30.82
N TYR A 588 -10.32 -23.84 -29.84
CA TYR A 588 -9.27 -23.15 -29.09
C TYR A 588 -8.08 -22.84 -30.00
N LEU A 589 -7.55 -21.63 -29.86
CA LEU A 589 -6.35 -21.17 -30.57
C LEU A 589 -5.15 -21.17 -29.62
N PRO A 590 -3.91 -21.33 -30.12
CA PRO A 590 -2.73 -21.09 -29.33
C PRO A 590 -2.74 -19.67 -28.74
N ILE A 591 -2.41 -19.55 -27.44
CA ILE A 591 -2.43 -18.27 -26.73
C ILE A 591 -1.00 -17.76 -26.55
N HIS A 592 -0.68 -16.63 -27.17
CA HIS A 592 0.57 -15.90 -26.95
C HIS A 592 0.66 -15.38 -25.52
N MET A 593 1.76 -15.69 -24.83
CA MET A 593 2.05 -15.29 -23.45
C MET A 593 3.51 -14.86 -23.29
N PRO A 594 3.81 -13.90 -22.40
CA PRO A 594 5.17 -13.48 -22.11
C PRO A 594 5.91 -14.54 -21.27
N ARG A 595 7.21 -14.72 -21.52
CA ARG A 595 8.07 -15.61 -20.71
C ARG A 595 8.50 -14.95 -19.41
N ASN A 596 8.77 -15.79 -18.41
CA ASN A 596 9.40 -15.38 -17.17
C ASN A 596 10.82 -14.87 -17.41
N THR A 597 11.28 -13.94 -16.58
CA THR A 597 12.61 -13.32 -16.68
C THR A 597 13.16 -12.96 -15.31
N GLY A 598 14.41 -13.35 -15.05
CA GLY A 598 15.13 -12.94 -13.84
C GLY A 598 15.70 -11.52 -13.90
N THR A 599 15.57 -10.84 -15.04
CA THR A 599 16.20 -9.53 -15.23
C THR A 599 15.65 -8.48 -14.27
N GLY A 600 14.35 -8.51 -13.95
CA GLY A 600 13.75 -7.54 -13.02
C GLY A 600 14.34 -7.66 -11.61
N VAL A 601 14.51 -8.90 -11.12
CA VAL A 601 15.17 -9.21 -9.85
C VAL A 601 16.62 -8.69 -9.84
N ILE A 602 17.37 -8.93 -10.93
CA ILE A 602 18.78 -8.56 -11.03
C ILE A 602 18.96 -7.05 -11.04
N LEU A 603 18.16 -6.33 -11.84
CA LEU A 603 18.20 -4.86 -11.92
C LEU A 603 17.84 -4.22 -10.59
N ALA A 604 16.77 -4.69 -9.94
CA ALA A 604 16.38 -4.20 -8.63
C ALA A 604 17.41 -4.54 -7.54
N GLY A 605 18.04 -5.72 -7.62
CA GLY A 605 19.16 -6.10 -6.76
C GLY A 605 20.36 -5.14 -6.92
N ALA A 606 20.74 -4.82 -8.16
CA ALA A 606 21.78 -3.84 -8.44
C ALA A 606 21.40 -2.43 -7.95
N ALA A 607 20.15 -2.00 -8.11
CA ALA A 607 19.64 -0.74 -7.58
C ALA A 607 19.67 -0.70 -6.05
N THR A 608 19.33 -1.82 -5.40
CA THR A 608 19.38 -1.98 -3.93
C THR A 608 20.82 -1.85 -3.42
N VAL A 609 21.76 -2.54 -4.05
CA VAL A 609 23.19 -2.46 -3.72
C VAL A 609 23.72 -1.05 -3.96
N CYS A 610 23.34 -0.41 -5.07
CA CYS A 610 23.71 0.98 -5.36
C CYS A 610 23.19 1.94 -4.27
N GLY A 611 21.91 1.84 -3.91
CA GLY A 611 21.30 2.64 -2.84
C GLY A 611 22.02 2.43 -1.50
N PHE A 612 22.26 1.18 -1.10
CA PHE A 612 23.01 0.87 0.12
C PHE A 612 24.44 1.43 0.09
N ALA A 613 25.13 1.29 -1.04
CA ALA A 613 26.48 1.83 -1.21
C ALA A 613 26.51 3.37 -1.10
N LEU A 614 25.48 4.06 -1.62
CA LEU A 614 25.35 5.51 -1.51
C LEU A 614 25.09 5.95 -0.06
N VAL A 615 24.20 5.26 0.66
CA VAL A 615 23.97 5.49 2.10
C VAL A 615 25.27 5.45 2.90
N TRP A 616 26.14 4.49 2.60
CA TRP A 616 27.41 4.27 3.31
C TRP A 616 28.62 4.94 2.67
N TYR A 617 28.45 5.71 1.58
CA TYR A 617 29.53 6.42 0.88
C TYR A 617 30.60 5.46 0.32
N ILE A 618 30.19 4.26 -0.10
CA ILE A 618 31.02 3.24 -0.75
C ILE A 618 31.04 3.50 -2.26
N TRP A 619 31.80 4.52 -2.69
CA TRP A 619 31.70 5.06 -4.04
C TRP A 619 32.04 4.08 -5.16
N TRP A 620 33.04 3.21 -4.97
CA TRP A 620 33.41 2.22 -5.98
C TRP A 620 32.29 1.19 -6.20
N LEU A 621 31.60 0.79 -5.13
CA LEU A 621 30.49 -0.16 -5.19
C LEU A 621 29.25 0.49 -5.79
N ALA A 622 28.96 1.75 -5.45
CA ALA A 622 27.88 2.52 -6.05
C ALA A 622 28.10 2.66 -7.58
N ALA A 623 29.31 3.04 -8.01
CA ALA A 623 29.66 3.14 -9.42
C ALA A 623 29.56 1.79 -10.14
N ALA A 624 30.12 0.72 -9.57
CA ALA A 624 30.06 -0.63 -10.14
C ALA A 624 28.63 -1.15 -10.25
N ALA A 625 27.80 -0.97 -9.22
CA ALA A 625 26.40 -1.38 -9.23
C ALA A 625 25.57 -0.58 -10.25
N PHE A 626 25.81 0.73 -10.37
CA PHE A 626 25.14 1.58 -11.37
C PHE A 626 25.52 1.20 -12.80
N ILE A 627 26.81 1.03 -13.09
CA ILE A 627 27.30 0.58 -14.41
C ILE A 627 26.75 -0.82 -14.72
N GLY A 628 26.77 -1.73 -13.75
CA GLY A 628 26.22 -3.07 -13.88
C GLY A 628 24.73 -3.06 -14.20
N MET A 629 23.96 -2.18 -13.56
CA MET A 629 22.53 -1.99 -13.84
C MET A 629 22.30 -1.53 -15.28
N ILE A 630 23.07 -0.55 -15.77
CA ILE A 630 22.99 -0.09 -17.17
C ILE A 630 23.39 -1.22 -18.13
N ALA A 631 24.48 -1.93 -17.85
CA ALA A 631 24.96 -3.01 -18.69
C ALA A 631 23.93 -4.16 -18.80
N VAL A 632 23.32 -4.56 -17.69
CA VAL A 632 22.25 -5.58 -17.66
C VAL A 632 21.01 -5.07 -18.39
N ALA A 633 20.62 -3.80 -18.21
CA ALA A 633 19.48 -3.21 -18.92
C ALA A 633 19.71 -3.21 -20.44
N ILE A 634 20.90 -2.80 -20.89
CA ILE A 634 21.29 -2.85 -22.30
C ILE A 634 21.30 -4.30 -22.81
N ALA A 635 21.94 -5.23 -22.10
CA ALA A 635 21.99 -6.63 -22.48
C ALA A 635 20.58 -7.25 -22.61
N HIS A 636 19.65 -6.87 -21.73
CA HIS A 636 18.26 -7.32 -21.81
C HIS A 636 17.55 -6.87 -23.10
N THR A 637 17.92 -5.71 -23.65
CA THR A 637 17.35 -5.25 -24.93
C THR A 637 17.70 -6.17 -26.11
N PHE A 638 18.78 -6.95 -26.00
CA PHE A 638 19.21 -7.95 -26.98
C PHE A 638 18.64 -9.35 -26.72
N ASN A 639 17.85 -9.56 -25.67
CA ASN A 639 17.12 -10.82 -25.52
C ASN A 639 15.93 -10.83 -26.48
N TYR A 640 15.92 -11.73 -27.48
CA TYR A 640 14.81 -11.84 -28.45
C TYR A 640 13.82 -12.98 -28.13
N ASP A 641 14.16 -13.92 -27.25
CA ASP A 641 13.26 -15.01 -26.81
C ASP A 641 12.44 -14.55 -25.59
N ARG A 642 11.37 -13.79 -25.85
CA ARG A 642 10.58 -13.10 -24.81
C ARG A 642 9.19 -13.69 -24.60
N ASP A 643 8.73 -14.51 -25.52
CA ASP A 643 7.36 -14.97 -25.57
C ASP A 643 7.27 -16.46 -25.92
N PHE A 644 6.12 -17.03 -25.63
CA PHE A 644 5.79 -18.40 -25.97
C PHE A 644 4.30 -18.49 -26.30
N HIS A 645 3.89 -19.63 -26.86
CA HIS A 645 2.48 -19.93 -27.08
C HIS A 645 2.08 -21.10 -26.22
N ILE A 646 0.99 -20.94 -25.46
CA ILE A 646 0.30 -22.06 -24.82
C ILE A 646 -0.44 -22.83 -25.94
N PRO A 647 -0.15 -24.12 -26.17
CA PRO A 647 -0.77 -24.89 -27.24
C PRO A 647 -2.29 -24.98 -27.07
N ALA A 648 -3.02 -25.00 -28.19
CA ALA A 648 -4.48 -25.12 -28.19
C ALA A 648 -4.99 -26.37 -27.45
N GLU A 649 -4.25 -27.47 -27.50
CA GLU A 649 -4.58 -28.71 -26.77
C GLU A 649 -4.52 -28.53 -25.26
N GLU A 650 -3.54 -27.76 -24.76
CA GLU A 650 -3.42 -27.47 -23.33
C GLU A 650 -4.55 -26.56 -22.85
N VAL A 651 -4.92 -25.56 -23.65
CA VAL A 651 -6.10 -24.72 -23.39
C VAL A 651 -7.36 -25.59 -23.37
N ALA A 652 -7.57 -26.43 -24.38
CA ALA A 652 -8.72 -27.32 -24.46
C ALA A 652 -8.82 -28.27 -23.25
N ARG A 653 -7.69 -28.85 -22.82
CA ARG A 653 -7.64 -29.72 -21.64
C ARG A 653 -8.03 -28.97 -20.37
N THR A 654 -7.54 -27.74 -20.20
CA THR A 654 -7.79 -26.89 -19.03
C THR A 654 -9.26 -26.47 -18.97
N GLU A 655 -9.81 -26.02 -20.09
CA GLU A 655 -11.20 -25.61 -20.20
C GLU A 655 -12.16 -26.80 -20.05
N ALA A 656 -11.83 -27.97 -20.63
CA ALA A 656 -12.64 -29.18 -20.44
C ALA A 656 -12.63 -29.68 -18.99
N ALA A 657 -11.54 -29.49 -18.25
CA ALA A 657 -11.52 -29.79 -16.81
C ALA A 657 -12.46 -28.86 -16.04
N ARG A 658 -12.51 -27.59 -16.42
CA ARG A 658 -13.43 -26.60 -15.85
C ARG A 658 -14.89 -26.93 -16.19
N ASP A 659 -15.19 -27.32 -17.42
CA ASP A 659 -16.55 -27.69 -17.83
C ASP A 659 -17.05 -28.92 -17.05
N ARG A 660 -16.18 -29.93 -16.83
CA ARG A 660 -16.51 -31.08 -15.98
C ARG A 660 -16.81 -30.68 -14.53
N GLN A 661 -16.05 -29.73 -13.99
CA GLN A 661 -16.26 -29.22 -12.62
C GLN A 661 -17.62 -28.52 -12.51
N LEU A 662 -17.97 -27.67 -13.47
CA LEU A 662 -19.25 -26.95 -13.47
C LEU A 662 -20.44 -27.90 -13.71
N ALA A 663 -20.29 -28.88 -14.61
CA ALA A 663 -21.32 -29.90 -14.84
C ALA A 663 -21.62 -30.73 -13.58
N ALA A 664 -20.61 -31.00 -12.75
CA ALA A 664 -20.79 -31.70 -11.48
C ALA A 664 -21.62 -30.89 -10.45
N LEU A 665 -21.62 -29.56 -10.57
CA LEU A 665 -22.41 -28.65 -9.73
C LEU A 665 -23.83 -28.40 -10.25
N GLY A 666 -24.17 -28.91 -11.44
CA GLY A 666 -25.45 -28.63 -12.10
C GLY A 666 -25.57 -27.20 -12.65
N ALA A 667 -24.42 -26.57 -12.97
CA ALA A 667 -24.31 -25.20 -13.47
C ALA A 667 -24.27 -25.11 -15.01
#